data_AF-A0A532URE8-F1
#
_entry.id   AF-A0A532URE8-F1
#
_cell.length_a   1.000
_cell.length_b   1.000
_cell.length_c   1.000
_cell.angle_alpha   90.00
_cell.angle_beta   90.00
_cell.angle_gamma   90.00
#
_symmetry.space_group_name_H-M   'P 1'
#
loop_
_entity.id
_entity.type
_entity.pdbx_description
1 polymer ?
#
loop_
_entity_poly.entity_id
_entity_poly.type
_entity_poly.pdbx_seq_one_letter_code
_entity_poly.pdbx_strand_id
1 'polypeptide(L)'
;MDIKTIIPGGFATTSVFIVVLVLVGAIPCFSQTETLPAASNLSELDAPLLFAKRHSYQGIHIYDTYYQWWPGGGIYVCEDPTAPVDQQKLRPVIDATTPETLGEGMYSDPELSWDAMRLLFCFKGQPDGDTCIYEIGIDGTGLRQLTNPTGCVKPSGRFTSHHDVGPAYLPDGRIIFTSTRLNGLVPCNNTGVDILHVMNADGSDMHAISVNNVNEFDPCVLPDGRILYGRWEYVDKTALTQQTLWTIFPDGTNETAFYANNLVRPEAFLDARPVPGNSHLVLASLTRHNSTPRGSVGIIDVYVGKNDPAAITNLDHPDEPTNDLGDSCEPWPLSKDVILMSARPAGSKRNAIVLADRTGQREVVYSDPNICCHSPMLVKSRPKPPVLEGQIRPDMTTGRFFVQDIYRGLTGVKRGEIKWLRVIEETSRASGTHGSAYNQTFLLSAALAFSVKDYLGIVPVEPDGSAYFEVPSGRAIYLQALDADGRMIQSMRTFVQASPGVTRSCIGCHEHKYSTPRNTGHPPVVKRTPSKLQAESWGSGFVDYPSMIQPILDRRCVRCHGGENGIAGGLDLSGGWTEHFNISYENLVNRRNNQLTANLIAGIDCMNGTARWSAQIFKPRSHGSGAAPLAELLISGHDGHIADLTRIERDLILAWIDTNGLYYGTWDYSENSCQLKAYNDAKSALTEQMRSAGCMSCHQNKDKFVFESDWINLKRPEMSRILRGPLATGEDGWGLENCRDRKVTAGRQRIRMYYTGGYVHHVLPLDSFKPREYVPPDTFGDPLITFLSTDDSHYQEMLEIIHKGRREALATPRVDMPGAKINAGLCRQIVSIRTPEVAPR
;
A
#
# COMPACT_ATOMS: atom_id res chain seq x y z
N MET A 1 -35.96 -2.94 -0.70
CA MET A 1 -36.75 -1.69 -0.70
C MET A 1 -36.69 -1.13 -2.11
N ASP A 2 -37.78 -1.30 -2.85
CA ASP A 2 -37.95 -0.84 -4.23
C ASP A 2 -38.15 0.68 -4.30
N ILE A 3 -37.50 1.34 -5.25
CA ILE A 3 -37.76 2.75 -5.57
C ILE A 3 -38.01 2.88 -7.07
N LYS A 4 -39.26 3.19 -7.42
CA LYS A 4 -39.69 3.67 -8.73
C LYS A 4 -39.67 5.21 -8.77
N THR A 5 -39.01 5.72 -9.80
CA THR A 5 -39.21 6.92 -10.64
C THR A 5 -40.29 7.95 -10.26
N ILE A 6 -39.90 9.24 -10.19
CA ILE A 6 -40.68 10.42 -10.70
C ILE A 6 -39.70 11.50 -11.24
N ILE A 7 -39.98 12.01 -12.44
CA ILE A 7 -39.29 13.08 -13.21
C ILE A 7 -40.01 14.44 -13.00
N PRO A 8 -39.36 15.62 -13.18
CA PRO A 8 -39.73 16.88 -12.56
C PRO A 8 -40.50 17.86 -13.47
N GLY A 9 -41.15 18.86 -12.85
CA GLY A 9 -41.70 20.05 -13.51
C GLY A 9 -40.81 21.28 -13.29
N GLY A 10 -40.54 22.03 -14.35
CA GLY A 10 -39.69 23.22 -14.35
C GLY A 10 -40.46 24.55 -14.19
N PHE A 11 -39.73 25.67 -14.25
CA PHE A 11 -40.17 26.91 -14.92
C PHE A 11 -38.98 27.87 -15.18
N ALA A 12 -38.84 28.20 -16.47
CA ALA A 12 -38.43 29.43 -17.16
C ALA A 12 -37.46 30.45 -16.52
N THR A 13 -36.43 30.82 -17.29
CA THR A 13 -36.03 32.23 -17.49
C THR A 13 -35.58 32.46 -18.94
N THR A 14 -36.04 33.58 -19.49
CA THR A 14 -35.94 34.03 -20.88
C THR A 14 -34.61 34.76 -21.12
N SER A 15 -33.96 34.57 -22.27
CA SER A 15 -33.03 35.57 -22.83
C SER A 15 -32.89 35.41 -24.35
N VAL A 16 -32.91 36.58 -24.99
CA VAL A 16 -33.06 36.86 -26.42
C VAL A 16 -31.73 36.65 -27.17
N PHE A 17 -31.75 35.96 -28.31
CA PHE A 17 -30.63 35.93 -29.26
C PHE A 17 -31.04 36.55 -30.60
N ILE A 18 -30.22 37.50 -31.05
CA ILE A 18 -30.30 38.22 -32.32
C ILE A 18 -29.84 37.29 -33.45
N VAL A 19 -30.66 37.20 -34.50
CA VAL A 19 -30.40 36.45 -35.73
C VAL A 19 -29.65 37.36 -36.71
N VAL A 20 -28.47 36.93 -37.18
CA VAL A 20 -27.83 37.46 -38.38
C VAL A 20 -27.78 36.34 -39.42
N LEU A 21 -28.59 36.49 -40.46
CA LEU A 21 -28.55 35.67 -41.67
C LEU A 21 -27.39 36.13 -42.56
N VAL A 22 -26.51 35.20 -42.93
CA VAL A 22 -25.65 35.33 -44.12
C VAL A 22 -25.87 34.09 -44.98
N LEU A 23 -26.48 34.31 -46.15
CA LEU A 23 -26.62 33.34 -47.24
C LEU A 23 -25.25 33.09 -47.87
N VAL A 24 -24.84 31.82 -47.95
CA VAL A 24 -23.78 31.35 -48.86
C VAL A 24 -24.36 30.26 -49.75
N GLY A 25 -24.23 30.46 -51.06
CA GLY A 25 -24.79 29.64 -52.12
C GLY A 25 -24.20 28.22 -52.17
N ALA A 26 -25.05 27.29 -52.62
CA ALA A 26 -24.71 25.90 -52.84
C ALA A 26 -23.75 25.74 -54.02
N ILE A 27 -22.61 25.09 -53.77
CA ILE A 27 -21.76 24.45 -54.78
C ILE A 27 -21.79 22.95 -54.46
N PRO A 28 -22.17 22.05 -55.40
CA PRO A 28 -22.24 20.63 -55.13
C PRO A 28 -20.84 20.03 -55.24
N CYS A 29 -20.23 19.70 -54.11
CA CYS A 29 -19.03 18.87 -54.09
C CYS A 29 -19.43 17.45 -53.66
N PHE A 30 -19.69 16.61 -54.66
CA PHE A 30 -19.59 15.17 -54.50
C PHE A 30 -18.11 14.84 -54.29
N SER A 31 -17.74 14.45 -53.07
CA SER A 31 -16.77 13.38 -52.85
C SER A 31 -17.12 12.70 -51.53
N GLN A 32 -17.96 11.67 -51.61
CA GLN A 32 -17.79 10.55 -50.69
C GLN A 32 -16.41 9.98 -51.02
N THR A 33 -15.39 10.39 -50.27
CA THR A 33 -14.25 9.52 -50.07
C THR A 33 -14.82 8.29 -49.39
N GLU A 34 -15.07 7.24 -50.18
CA GLU A 34 -15.08 5.89 -49.67
C GLU A 34 -13.78 5.74 -48.87
N THR A 35 -13.90 5.79 -47.55
CA THR A 35 -12.85 5.27 -46.68
C THR A 35 -12.71 3.81 -47.08
N LEU A 36 -11.62 3.49 -47.77
CA LEU A 36 -11.20 2.11 -47.98
C LEU A 36 -11.38 1.37 -46.65
N PRO A 37 -12.04 0.19 -46.62
CA PRO A 37 -12.13 -0.57 -45.39
C PRO A 37 -10.71 -0.74 -44.85
N ALA A 38 -10.48 -0.33 -43.61
CA ALA A 38 -9.18 -0.47 -42.95
C ALA A 38 -8.73 -1.93 -43.14
N ALA A 39 -7.52 -2.11 -43.66
CA ALA A 39 -6.98 -3.44 -43.94
C ALA A 39 -7.05 -4.27 -42.65
N SER A 40 -7.72 -5.44 -42.71
CA SER A 40 -7.85 -6.29 -41.53
C SER A 40 -6.46 -6.72 -41.05
N ASN A 41 -6.24 -6.58 -39.74
CA ASN A 41 -4.99 -6.99 -39.10
C ASN A 41 -4.93 -8.52 -38.88
N LEU A 42 -5.94 -9.30 -39.31
CA LEU A 42 -5.97 -10.76 -39.16
C LEU A 42 -4.73 -11.46 -39.74
N SER A 43 -4.06 -10.86 -40.72
CA SER A 43 -2.80 -11.41 -41.27
C SER A 43 -1.65 -11.52 -40.25
N GLU A 44 -1.73 -10.80 -39.13
CA GLU A 44 -0.78 -10.92 -38.01
C GLU A 44 -0.99 -12.21 -37.18
N LEU A 45 -2.11 -12.91 -37.37
CA LEU A 45 -2.39 -14.22 -36.77
C LEU A 45 -1.75 -15.34 -37.63
N ASP A 46 -0.42 -15.34 -37.65
CA ASP A 46 0.42 -16.22 -38.47
C ASP A 46 0.61 -17.65 -37.91
N ALA A 47 -0.11 -18.00 -36.83
CA ALA A 47 -0.03 -19.29 -36.15
C ALA A 47 -1.36 -19.61 -35.43
N PRO A 48 -1.59 -20.87 -34.98
CA PRO A 48 -2.73 -21.21 -34.14
C PRO A 48 -2.81 -20.34 -32.88
N LEU A 49 -4.02 -20.09 -32.41
CA LEU A 49 -4.30 -19.22 -31.25
C LEU A 49 -4.63 -20.07 -30.01
N LEU A 50 -3.82 -19.98 -28.98
CA LEU A 50 -4.10 -20.51 -27.64
C LEU A 50 -4.94 -19.48 -26.85
N PHE A 51 -5.91 -19.95 -26.08
CA PHE A 51 -6.62 -19.15 -25.08
C PHE A 51 -7.28 -20.03 -24.01
N ALA A 52 -7.58 -19.44 -22.85
CA ALA A 52 -8.36 -20.07 -21.79
C ALA A 52 -9.85 -19.69 -21.91
N LYS A 53 -10.74 -20.67 -21.78
CA LYS A 53 -12.16 -20.42 -21.51
C LYS A 53 -12.38 -20.53 -20.00
N ARG A 54 -12.88 -19.45 -19.39
CA ARG A 54 -13.29 -19.44 -17.98
C ARG A 54 -14.42 -18.44 -17.73
N HIS A 55 -15.16 -18.63 -16.64
CA HIS A 55 -16.20 -17.67 -16.27
C HIS A 55 -15.61 -16.31 -15.92
N SER A 56 -16.41 -15.26 -16.13
CA SER A 56 -15.99 -13.87 -15.89
C SER A 56 -15.48 -13.68 -14.46
N TYR A 57 -14.38 -12.94 -14.32
CA TYR A 57 -13.93 -12.45 -13.02
C TYR A 57 -15.09 -11.91 -12.19
N GLN A 58 -15.21 -12.41 -10.96
CA GLN A 58 -16.07 -11.86 -9.93
C GLN A 58 -15.20 -11.14 -8.89
N GLY A 59 -15.79 -10.59 -7.84
CA GLY A 59 -15.05 -9.97 -6.73
C GLY A 59 -14.70 -8.50 -6.90
N ILE A 60 -14.11 -7.95 -5.84
CA ILE A 60 -13.90 -6.51 -5.66
C ILE A 60 -12.42 -6.13 -5.49
N HIS A 61 -11.49 -7.07 -5.49
CA HIS A 61 -10.05 -6.80 -5.44
C HIS A 61 -9.34 -7.61 -6.52
N ILE A 62 -8.37 -6.98 -7.17
CA ILE A 62 -7.59 -7.58 -8.27
C ILE A 62 -6.70 -8.74 -7.83
N TYR A 63 -6.36 -8.84 -6.54
CA TYR A 63 -5.44 -9.82 -5.97
C TYR A 63 -6.14 -10.98 -5.23
N ASP A 64 -7.48 -11.03 -5.21
CA ASP A 64 -8.24 -12.09 -4.52
C ASP A 64 -8.89 -13.06 -5.53
N THR A 65 -8.50 -13.04 -6.81
CA THR A 65 -9.16 -13.83 -7.89
C THR A 65 -9.01 -15.33 -7.69
N TYR A 66 -7.88 -15.80 -7.17
CA TYR A 66 -7.61 -17.21 -6.89
C TYR A 66 -8.41 -17.80 -5.70
N TYR A 67 -9.06 -16.95 -4.90
CA TYR A 67 -10.02 -17.39 -3.87
C TYR A 67 -11.39 -17.72 -4.43
N GLN A 68 -11.67 -17.36 -5.69
CA GLN A 68 -12.97 -17.56 -6.29
C GLN A 68 -13.12 -18.97 -6.85
N TRP A 69 -14.38 -19.38 -7.02
CA TRP A 69 -14.71 -20.69 -7.56
C TRP A 69 -15.88 -20.63 -8.53
N TRP A 70 -15.55 -20.64 -9.82
CA TRP A 70 -16.50 -20.63 -10.93
C TRP A 70 -16.02 -21.67 -11.96
N PRO A 71 -16.20 -22.97 -11.66
CA PRO A 71 -15.66 -24.03 -12.49
C PRO A 71 -16.30 -24.04 -13.87
N GLY A 72 -15.53 -24.49 -14.86
CA GLY A 72 -15.98 -24.61 -16.24
C GLY A 72 -14.98 -24.05 -17.25
N GLY A 73 -15.01 -24.62 -18.45
CA GLY A 73 -14.07 -24.31 -19.53
C GLY A 73 -12.80 -25.16 -19.47
N GLY A 74 -11.67 -24.56 -19.83
CA GLY A 74 -10.41 -25.25 -20.10
C GLY A 74 -9.47 -24.40 -20.96
N ILE A 75 -8.42 -25.01 -21.50
CA ILE A 75 -7.45 -24.33 -22.37
C ILE A 75 -7.56 -24.94 -23.78
N TYR A 76 -7.69 -24.08 -24.78
CA TYR A 76 -8.00 -24.45 -26.16
C TYR A 76 -7.04 -23.83 -27.15
N VAL A 77 -6.83 -24.51 -28.27
CA VAL A 77 -6.18 -23.97 -29.46
C VAL A 77 -7.22 -23.83 -30.57
N CYS A 78 -7.31 -22.64 -31.17
CA CYS A 78 -7.95 -22.42 -32.45
C CYS A 78 -6.89 -22.62 -33.55
N GLU A 79 -7.06 -23.66 -34.37
CA GLU A 79 -6.08 -24.07 -35.38
C GLU A 79 -6.04 -23.11 -36.58
N ASP A 80 -7.12 -22.40 -36.84
CA ASP A 80 -7.31 -21.50 -37.99
C ASP A 80 -7.94 -20.15 -37.57
N PRO A 81 -7.26 -19.33 -36.74
CA PRO A 81 -7.84 -18.14 -36.12
C PRO A 81 -8.19 -17.01 -37.10
N THR A 82 -7.78 -17.10 -38.36
CA THR A 82 -8.18 -16.16 -39.43
C THR A 82 -9.48 -16.56 -40.12
N ALA A 83 -10.01 -17.77 -39.87
CA ALA A 83 -11.29 -18.20 -40.41
C ALA A 83 -12.45 -17.50 -39.69
N PRO A 84 -13.63 -17.36 -40.33
CA PRO A 84 -14.84 -16.89 -39.65
C PRO A 84 -15.14 -17.71 -38.38
N VAL A 85 -15.62 -17.05 -37.32
CA VAL A 85 -15.80 -17.66 -35.98
C VAL A 85 -16.63 -18.95 -35.99
N ASP A 86 -17.62 -19.05 -36.88
CA ASP A 86 -18.49 -20.23 -37.05
C ASP A 86 -17.83 -21.41 -37.79
N GLN A 87 -16.66 -21.18 -38.40
CA GLN A 87 -15.88 -22.16 -39.16
C GLN A 87 -14.58 -22.56 -38.48
N GLN A 88 -14.18 -21.85 -37.42
CA GLN A 88 -12.94 -22.10 -36.69
C GLN A 88 -12.92 -23.49 -36.03
N LYS A 89 -11.76 -24.13 -36.08
CA LYS A 89 -11.48 -25.45 -35.51
C LYS A 89 -10.84 -25.30 -34.14
N LEU A 90 -11.62 -25.61 -33.11
CA LEU A 90 -11.14 -25.62 -31.73
C LEU A 90 -10.73 -27.02 -31.30
N ARG A 91 -9.55 -27.11 -30.70
CA ARG A 91 -9.06 -28.31 -30.04
C ARG A 91 -8.81 -28.03 -28.56
N PRO A 92 -9.39 -28.79 -27.62
CA PRO A 92 -9.01 -28.70 -26.22
C PRO A 92 -7.57 -29.23 -26.06
N VAL A 93 -6.73 -28.45 -25.40
CA VAL A 93 -5.44 -28.94 -24.88
C VAL A 93 -5.69 -29.66 -23.55
N ILE A 94 -6.49 -29.04 -22.68
CA ILE A 94 -6.96 -29.66 -21.44
C ILE A 94 -8.31 -29.05 -21.04
N ASP A 95 -9.28 -29.91 -20.73
CA ASP A 95 -10.55 -29.55 -20.09
C ASP A 95 -11.11 -30.77 -19.32
N ALA A 96 -12.33 -30.68 -18.79
CA ALA A 96 -12.95 -31.77 -18.05
C ALA A 96 -13.24 -33.05 -18.88
N THR A 97 -13.08 -33.00 -20.20
CA THR A 97 -13.43 -34.06 -21.16
C THR A 97 -12.22 -34.65 -21.90
N THR A 98 -11.03 -34.06 -21.76
CA THR A 98 -9.80 -34.58 -22.39
C THR A 98 -9.35 -35.92 -21.78
N PRO A 99 -8.60 -36.75 -22.52
CA PRO A 99 -8.12 -38.05 -22.01
C PRO A 99 -7.26 -37.92 -20.76
N GLU A 100 -6.32 -36.97 -20.75
CA GLU A 100 -5.63 -36.50 -19.56
C GLU A 100 -6.35 -35.26 -19.06
N THR A 101 -6.99 -35.35 -17.89
CA THR A 101 -7.85 -34.30 -17.35
C THR A 101 -7.67 -34.15 -15.84
N LEU A 102 -7.89 -32.93 -15.35
CA LEU A 102 -8.02 -32.61 -13.93
C LEU A 102 -9.49 -32.53 -13.48
N GLY A 103 -10.43 -32.81 -14.38
CA GLY A 103 -11.87 -32.78 -14.15
C GLY A 103 -12.45 -31.36 -14.21
N GLU A 104 -13.62 -31.20 -13.59
CA GLU A 104 -14.28 -29.91 -13.45
C GLU A 104 -13.48 -29.00 -12.52
N GLY A 105 -13.20 -27.77 -12.98
CA GLY A 105 -12.52 -26.77 -12.17
C GLY A 105 -12.24 -25.48 -12.91
N MET A 106 -11.35 -24.67 -12.33
CA MET A 106 -10.89 -23.42 -12.95
C MET A 106 -9.49 -23.61 -13.52
N TYR A 107 -9.36 -23.43 -14.82
CA TYR A 107 -8.09 -23.42 -15.55
C TYR A 107 -7.70 -21.96 -15.81
N SER A 108 -6.50 -21.54 -15.40
CA SER A 108 -6.02 -20.17 -15.57
C SER A 108 -4.54 -20.08 -15.91
N ASP A 109 -4.11 -18.86 -16.24
CA ASP A 109 -2.72 -18.45 -16.41
C ASP A 109 -1.89 -19.36 -17.35
N PRO A 110 -2.39 -19.66 -18.58
CA PRO A 110 -1.62 -20.43 -19.55
C PRO A 110 -0.35 -19.68 -19.96
N GLU A 111 0.79 -20.38 -19.99
CA GLU A 111 2.04 -19.85 -20.54
C GLU A 111 2.76 -20.91 -21.39
N LEU A 112 2.99 -20.59 -22.66
CA LEU A 112 3.75 -21.40 -23.60
C LEU A 112 5.26 -21.34 -23.32
N SER A 113 5.88 -22.51 -23.38
CA SER A 113 7.33 -22.67 -23.49
C SER A 113 7.91 -21.96 -24.72
N TRP A 114 9.21 -21.67 -24.70
CA TRP A 114 9.90 -20.92 -25.77
C TRP A 114 9.83 -21.60 -27.15
N ASP A 115 9.75 -22.92 -27.20
CA ASP A 115 9.55 -23.71 -28.42
C ASP A 115 8.07 -23.94 -28.77
N ALA A 116 7.14 -23.47 -27.91
CA ALA A 116 5.69 -23.65 -27.98
C ALA A 116 5.22 -25.11 -27.93
N MET A 117 6.04 -26.05 -27.44
CA MET A 117 5.68 -27.47 -27.38
C MET A 117 5.02 -27.88 -26.06
N ARG A 118 5.24 -27.11 -25.01
CA ARG A 118 4.71 -27.32 -23.65
C ARG A 118 4.01 -26.08 -23.12
N LEU A 119 3.07 -26.31 -22.21
CA LEU A 119 2.19 -25.32 -21.62
C LEU A 119 2.22 -25.44 -20.09
N LEU A 120 2.55 -24.34 -19.40
CA LEU A 120 2.25 -24.18 -17.97
C LEU A 120 0.84 -23.65 -17.81
N PHE A 121 0.17 -24.02 -16.72
CA PHE A 121 -1.12 -23.43 -16.34
C PHE A 121 -1.40 -23.66 -14.85
N CYS A 122 -2.37 -22.92 -14.33
CA CYS A 122 -2.89 -23.08 -12.98
C CYS A 122 -4.22 -23.83 -12.99
N PHE A 123 -4.43 -24.68 -11.99
CA PHE A 123 -5.70 -25.35 -11.75
C PHE A 123 -6.10 -25.26 -10.28
N LYS A 124 -7.35 -24.88 -10.06
CA LYS A 124 -8.05 -25.01 -8.78
C LYS A 124 -9.17 -26.03 -9.02
N GLY A 125 -9.33 -26.99 -8.11
CA GLY A 125 -10.27 -28.11 -8.26
C GLY A 125 -11.48 -28.06 -7.32
N GLN A 126 -11.45 -27.22 -6.28
CA GLN A 126 -12.49 -27.14 -5.26
C GLN A 126 -12.68 -25.69 -4.77
N PRO A 127 -13.85 -25.32 -4.23
CA PRO A 127 -14.12 -23.96 -3.76
C PRO A 127 -13.09 -23.41 -2.77
N ASP A 128 -12.85 -24.17 -1.69
CA ASP A 128 -11.89 -23.83 -0.64
C ASP A 128 -10.53 -24.52 -0.84
N GLY A 129 -10.29 -25.04 -2.06
CA GLY A 129 -9.08 -25.76 -2.41
C GLY A 129 -7.94 -24.85 -2.84
N ASP A 130 -6.76 -25.45 -2.92
CA ASP A 130 -5.54 -24.80 -3.36
C ASP A 130 -5.54 -24.59 -4.89
N THR A 131 -4.76 -23.60 -5.32
CA THR A 131 -4.42 -23.43 -6.74
C THR A 131 -3.00 -23.95 -6.95
N CYS A 132 -2.83 -24.91 -7.86
CA CYS A 132 -1.53 -25.53 -8.15
C CYS A 132 -1.11 -25.30 -9.60
N ILE A 133 0.20 -25.38 -9.87
CA ILE A 133 0.78 -25.25 -11.21
C ILE A 133 0.97 -26.64 -11.82
N TYR A 134 0.63 -26.74 -13.10
CA TYR A 134 0.74 -27.94 -13.93
C TYR A 134 1.48 -27.63 -15.23
N GLU A 135 2.05 -28.66 -15.84
CA GLU A 135 2.62 -28.63 -17.20
C GLU A 135 1.97 -29.73 -18.04
N ILE A 136 1.72 -29.45 -19.32
CA ILE A 136 1.23 -30.44 -20.30
C ILE A 136 1.83 -30.14 -21.69
N GLY A 137 1.93 -31.15 -22.55
CA GLY A 137 2.24 -30.97 -23.97
C GLY A 137 1.14 -30.18 -24.68
N ILE A 138 1.49 -29.39 -25.69
CA ILE A 138 0.51 -28.63 -26.48
C ILE A 138 -0.44 -29.55 -27.27
N ASP A 139 -0.07 -30.82 -27.42
CA ASP A 139 -0.87 -31.90 -27.99
C ASP A 139 -1.90 -32.48 -27.01
N GLY A 140 -1.88 -32.06 -25.73
CA GLY A 140 -2.78 -32.53 -24.68
C GLY A 140 -2.30 -33.79 -23.95
N THR A 141 -1.01 -34.13 -24.02
CA THR A 141 -0.43 -35.32 -23.37
C THR A 141 0.69 -34.97 -22.39
N GLY A 142 1.00 -35.89 -21.47
CA GLY A 142 2.13 -35.73 -20.53
C GLY A 142 1.86 -34.75 -19.38
N LEU A 143 0.62 -34.69 -18.91
CA LEU A 143 0.16 -33.87 -17.80
C LEU A 143 0.95 -34.18 -16.51
N ARG A 144 1.51 -33.13 -15.91
CA ARG A 144 2.28 -33.21 -14.67
C ARG A 144 1.91 -32.09 -13.71
N GLN A 145 1.67 -32.45 -12.46
CA GLN A 145 1.58 -31.47 -11.37
C GLN A 145 2.98 -31.06 -10.93
N LEU A 146 3.26 -29.76 -10.89
CA LEU A 146 4.57 -29.22 -10.51
C LEU A 146 4.58 -28.69 -9.07
N THR A 147 3.48 -28.11 -8.61
CA THR A 147 3.38 -27.65 -7.22
C THR A 147 2.33 -28.41 -6.44
N ASN A 148 2.65 -28.66 -5.17
CA ASN A 148 1.73 -29.24 -4.22
C ASN A 148 1.94 -28.57 -2.85
N PRO A 149 1.02 -27.70 -2.40
CA PRO A 149 1.15 -27.03 -1.11
C PRO A 149 0.79 -27.92 0.09
N THR A 150 0.51 -29.21 -0.11
CA THR A 150 0.29 -30.17 0.98
C THR A 150 1.45 -30.11 1.97
N GLY A 151 1.13 -29.82 3.24
CA GLY A 151 2.12 -29.71 4.32
C GLY A 151 2.66 -28.29 4.56
N CYS A 152 2.27 -27.30 3.75
CA CYS A 152 2.54 -25.89 4.06
C CYS A 152 1.84 -25.49 5.37
N VAL A 153 2.43 -24.52 6.08
CA VAL A 153 1.82 -23.96 7.30
C VAL A 153 0.46 -23.35 6.93
N LYS A 154 -0.58 -23.78 7.63
CA LYS A 154 -1.94 -23.28 7.41
C LYS A 154 -2.00 -21.78 7.66
N PRO A 155 -2.58 -20.99 6.74
CA PRO A 155 -2.67 -19.56 6.93
C PRO A 155 -3.52 -19.17 8.14
N SER A 156 -3.16 -18.06 8.79
CA SER A 156 -3.93 -17.48 9.90
C SER A 156 -4.89 -16.37 9.45
N GLY A 157 -5.02 -16.17 8.13
CA GLY A 157 -5.87 -15.17 7.52
C GLY A 157 -7.33 -15.60 7.39
N ARG A 158 -8.09 -14.86 6.59
CA ARG A 158 -9.49 -15.15 6.28
C ARG A 158 -9.68 -16.48 5.53
N PHE A 159 -8.73 -16.85 4.70
CA PHE A 159 -8.74 -18.07 3.89
C PHE A 159 -7.59 -18.97 4.29
N THR A 160 -7.81 -20.30 4.21
CA THR A 160 -6.83 -21.31 4.65
C THR A 160 -6.17 -22.06 3.50
N SER A 161 -6.53 -21.77 2.26
CA SER A 161 -5.95 -22.34 1.04
C SER A 161 -4.65 -21.63 0.63
N HIS A 162 -3.79 -22.37 -0.06
CA HIS A 162 -2.56 -21.88 -0.68
C HIS A 162 -2.73 -21.76 -2.19
N HIS A 163 -2.08 -20.77 -2.78
CA HIS A 163 -2.23 -20.45 -4.19
C HIS A 163 -0.87 -20.22 -4.82
N ASP A 164 -0.57 -21.02 -5.84
CA ASP A 164 0.55 -20.84 -6.77
C ASP A 164 -0.02 -20.38 -8.12
N VAL A 165 0.32 -19.17 -8.54
CA VAL A 165 -0.31 -18.49 -9.69
C VAL A 165 0.71 -17.79 -10.60
N GLY A 166 0.28 -17.43 -11.81
CA GLY A 166 1.10 -16.70 -12.79
C GLY A 166 2.44 -17.35 -13.16
N PRO A 167 2.48 -18.63 -13.57
CA PRO A 167 3.73 -19.30 -13.89
C PRO A 167 4.34 -18.81 -15.22
N ALA A 168 5.68 -18.73 -15.30
CA ALA A 168 6.39 -18.51 -16.54
C ALA A 168 7.71 -19.28 -16.64
N TYR A 169 8.10 -19.64 -17.87
CA TYR A 169 9.38 -20.31 -18.13
C TYR A 169 10.55 -19.32 -18.10
N LEU A 170 11.59 -19.66 -17.36
CA LEU A 170 12.88 -18.96 -17.39
C LEU A 170 13.78 -19.51 -18.51
N PRO A 171 14.73 -18.71 -19.03
CA PRO A 171 15.63 -19.15 -20.10
C PRO A 171 16.61 -20.24 -19.67
N ASP A 172 16.84 -20.48 -18.39
CA ASP A 172 17.65 -21.61 -17.91
C ASP A 172 16.84 -22.91 -17.73
N GLY A 173 15.54 -22.88 -18.01
CA GLY A 173 14.63 -24.02 -17.84
C GLY A 173 13.94 -24.10 -16.49
N ARG A 174 14.27 -23.20 -15.54
CA ARG A 174 13.49 -23.04 -14.30
C ARG A 174 12.13 -22.41 -14.59
N ILE A 175 11.27 -22.38 -13.57
CA ILE A 175 9.94 -21.78 -13.61
C ILE A 175 9.86 -20.70 -12.52
N ILE A 176 9.37 -19.51 -12.88
CA ILE A 176 9.03 -18.41 -11.96
C ILE A 176 7.50 -18.37 -11.78
N PHE A 177 7.01 -18.03 -10.59
CA PHE A 177 5.59 -17.91 -10.27
C PHE A 177 5.40 -17.07 -8.99
N THR A 178 4.18 -16.71 -8.62
CA THR A 178 3.87 -16.15 -7.30
C THR A 178 3.19 -17.17 -6.40
N SER A 179 3.46 -17.11 -5.09
CA SER A 179 2.91 -18.08 -4.13
C SER A 179 2.59 -17.51 -2.75
N THR A 180 1.45 -17.90 -2.19
CA THR A 180 1.03 -17.58 -0.81
C THR A 180 1.60 -18.52 0.26
N ARG A 181 2.40 -19.53 -0.12
CA ARG A 181 2.90 -20.60 0.78
C ARG A 181 3.65 -20.11 2.02
N LEU A 182 4.23 -18.92 1.98
CA LEU A 182 4.95 -18.33 3.10
C LEU A 182 4.05 -17.61 4.11
N ASN A 183 2.72 -17.71 3.97
CA ASN A 183 1.74 -17.26 4.94
C ASN A 183 1.88 -15.77 5.35
N GLY A 184 2.19 -14.90 4.39
CA GLY A 184 2.05 -13.46 4.59
C GLY A 184 0.58 -13.05 4.51
N LEU A 185 0.17 -12.02 5.26
CA LEU A 185 -1.20 -11.51 5.29
C LEU A 185 -1.26 -10.01 5.00
N VAL A 186 -2.09 -9.63 4.03
CA VAL A 186 -2.30 -8.24 3.62
C VAL A 186 -2.82 -7.43 4.82
N PRO A 187 -2.16 -6.32 5.22
CA PRO A 187 -2.57 -5.52 6.38
C PRO A 187 -3.98 -4.92 6.32
N CYS A 188 -4.54 -4.68 5.12
CA CYS A 188 -5.86 -4.05 4.96
C CYS A 188 -7.04 -5.03 4.76
N ASN A 189 -6.80 -6.30 4.41
CA ASN A 189 -7.87 -7.26 4.06
C ASN A 189 -7.73 -8.65 4.71
N ASN A 190 -6.63 -8.94 5.42
CA ASN A 190 -6.38 -10.22 6.07
C ASN A 190 -6.43 -11.44 5.11
N THR A 191 -6.12 -11.23 3.84
CA THR A 191 -5.97 -12.28 2.82
C THR A 191 -4.49 -12.59 2.57
N GLY A 192 -4.22 -13.72 1.93
CA GLY A 192 -2.86 -14.21 1.70
C GLY A 192 -2.08 -13.32 0.72
N VAL A 193 -0.80 -13.14 1.03
CA VAL A 193 0.17 -12.42 0.20
C VAL A 193 0.95 -13.43 -0.64
N ASP A 194 0.86 -13.30 -1.95
CA ASP A 194 1.70 -14.05 -2.89
C ASP A 194 2.94 -13.23 -3.29
N ILE A 195 4.08 -13.91 -3.33
CA ILE A 195 5.36 -13.31 -3.72
C ILE A 195 6.11 -14.23 -4.69
N LEU A 196 7.10 -13.70 -5.40
CA LEU A 196 7.89 -14.42 -6.38
C LEU A 196 8.65 -15.61 -5.79
N HIS A 197 8.49 -16.77 -6.45
CA HIS A 197 9.19 -18.01 -6.19
C HIS A 197 9.74 -18.59 -7.49
N VAL A 198 10.87 -19.28 -7.40
CA VAL A 198 11.41 -20.08 -8.50
C VAL A 198 11.43 -21.55 -8.12
N MET A 199 11.38 -22.43 -9.12
CA MET A 199 11.60 -23.87 -8.98
C MET A 199 12.27 -24.43 -10.23
N ASN A 200 12.86 -25.62 -10.12
CA ASN A 200 13.32 -26.39 -11.28
C ASN A 200 12.14 -26.86 -12.14
N ALA A 201 12.44 -27.26 -13.38
CA ALA A 201 11.43 -27.75 -14.33
C ALA A 201 10.61 -28.96 -13.83
N ASP A 202 11.12 -29.69 -12.84
CA ASP A 202 10.47 -30.85 -12.23
C ASP A 202 9.73 -30.54 -10.93
N GLY A 203 9.66 -29.26 -10.52
CA GLY A 203 9.05 -28.81 -9.27
C GLY A 203 9.97 -28.87 -8.05
N SER A 204 11.22 -29.33 -8.20
CA SER A 204 12.20 -29.35 -7.10
C SER A 204 12.85 -27.98 -6.86
N ASP A 205 13.57 -27.85 -5.75
CA ASP A 205 14.30 -26.62 -5.34
C ASP A 205 13.43 -25.34 -5.34
N MET A 206 12.20 -25.48 -4.88
CA MET A 206 11.26 -24.37 -4.82
C MET A 206 11.57 -23.43 -3.66
N HIS A 207 11.81 -22.15 -3.96
CA HIS A 207 12.12 -21.13 -2.95
C HIS A 207 11.72 -19.72 -3.40
N ALA A 208 11.45 -18.85 -2.42
CA ALA A 208 11.15 -17.44 -2.68
C ALA A 208 12.40 -16.67 -3.14
N ILE A 209 12.19 -15.71 -4.05
CA ILE A 209 13.24 -14.80 -4.52
C ILE A 209 12.94 -13.32 -4.25
N SER A 210 11.79 -13.02 -3.64
CA SER A 210 11.39 -11.67 -3.21
C SER A 210 10.86 -11.69 -1.77
N VAL A 211 10.71 -10.50 -1.17
CA VAL A 211 10.38 -10.32 0.26
C VAL A 211 9.13 -9.47 0.52
N ASN A 212 8.30 -9.18 -0.49
CA ASN A 212 7.26 -8.15 -0.41
C ASN A 212 6.14 -8.43 0.61
N ASN A 213 5.86 -7.48 1.49
CA ASN A 213 4.85 -7.61 2.56
C ASN A 213 3.39 -7.59 2.04
N VAL A 214 3.20 -7.30 0.76
CA VAL A 214 1.92 -7.34 0.03
C VAL A 214 2.10 -8.04 -1.33
N ASN A 215 1.01 -8.23 -2.08
CA ASN A 215 1.00 -9.06 -3.28
C ASN A 215 1.93 -8.57 -4.40
N GLU A 216 2.43 -9.53 -5.18
CA GLU A 216 3.16 -9.36 -6.43
C GLU A 216 2.40 -10.08 -7.55
N PHE A 217 2.55 -9.64 -8.81
CA PHE A 217 1.65 -10.03 -9.90
C PHE A 217 2.41 -10.43 -11.17
N ASP A 218 1.84 -11.38 -11.89
CA ASP A 218 2.05 -11.67 -13.32
C ASP A 218 3.51 -11.60 -13.82
N PRO A 219 4.44 -12.43 -13.29
CA PRO A 219 5.83 -12.38 -13.72
C PRO A 219 5.98 -12.83 -15.19
N CYS A 220 6.79 -12.10 -15.96
CA CYS A 220 7.22 -12.50 -17.29
C CYS A 220 8.71 -12.17 -17.53
N VAL A 221 9.30 -12.69 -18.61
CA VAL A 221 10.73 -12.50 -18.90
C VAL A 221 10.93 -11.42 -19.97
N LEU A 222 11.76 -10.42 -19.66
CA LEU A 222 12.19 -9.38 -20.59
C LEU A 222 13.21 -9.93 -21.61
N PRO A 223 13.38 -9.28 -22.78
CA PRO A 223 14.36 -9.69 -23.79
C PRO A 223 15.81 -9.71 -23.29
N ASP A 224 16.12 -9.04 -22.18
CA ASP A 224 17.45 -9.02 -21.56
C ASP A 224 17.61 -10.07 -20.43
N GLY A 225 16.64 -10.96 -20.25
CA GLY A 225 16.69 -12.05 -19.27
C GLY A 225 16.23 -11.67 -17.86
N ARG A 226 15.93 -10.39 -17.59
CA ARG A 226 15.32 -9.97 -16.31
C ARG A 226 13.86 -10.41 -16.25
N ILE A 227 13.35 -10.60 -15.04
CA ILE A 227 11.92 -10.80 -14.79
C ILE A 227 11.27 -9.42 -14.65
N LEU A 228 10.18 -9.17 -15.38
CA LEU A 228 9.24 -8.06 -15.19
C LEU A 228 8.03 -8.58 -14.41
N TYR A 229 7.55 -7.82 -13.44
CA TYR A 229 6.42 -8.22 -12.61
C TYR A 229 5.72 -7.00 -12.00
N GLY A 230 4.48 -7.19 -11.56
CA GLY A 230 3.74 -6.22 -10.76
C GLY A 230 4.08 -6.33 -9.27
N ARG A 231 4.16 -5.21 -8.57
CA ARG A 231 4.42 -5.17 -7.12
C ARG A 231 3.57 -4.10 -6.45
N TRP A 232 2.85 -4.51 -5.42
CA TRP A 232 2.16 -3.59 -4.50
C TRP A 232 3.13 -3.05 -3.43
N GLU A 233 2.98 -1.79 -2.99
CA GLU A 233 3.91 -1.11 -2.07
C GLU A 233 3.20 -0.22 -1.05
N TYR A 234 3.61 -0.31 0.23
CA TYR A 234 3.03 0.41 1.37
C TYR A 234 3.99 1.38 2.08
N VAL A 235 5.29 1.41 1.76
CA VAL A 235 6.28 2.21 2.51
C VAL A 235 5.89 3.70 2.52
N ASP A 236 5.28 4.11 3.63
CA ASP A 236 4.66 5.42 3.86
C ASP A 236 3.69 5.87 2.76
N LYS A 237 3.06 4.94 2.03
CA LYS A 237 2.10 5.25 0.95
C LYS A 237 0.71 4.73 1.29
N THR A 238 -0.26 5.16 0.50
CA THR A 238 -1.63 4.66 0.61
C THR A 238 -1.71 3.17 0.31
N ALA A 239 -2.68 2.51 0.95
CA ALA A 239 -3.00 1.14 0.62
C ALA A 239 -3.52 0.96 -0.82
N LEU A 240 -4.08 1.99 -1.46
CA LEU A 240 -4.89 1.78 -2.67
C LEU A 240 -4.09 1.64 -3.97
N THR A 241 -3.20 2.59 -4.30
CA THR A 241 -2.86 2.87 -5.72
C THR A 241 -1.46 2.46 -6.17
N GLN A 242 -0.62 1.87 -5.31
CA GLN A 242 0.80 1.64 -5.63
C GLN A 242 1.05 0.21 -6.08
N GLN A 243 0.36 -0.24 -7.14
CA GLN A 243 0.56 -1.55 -7.75
C GLN A 243 1.24 -1.40 -9.12
N THR A 244 2.57 -1.52 -9.11
CA THR A 244 3.44 -0.87 -10.10
C THR A 244 4.39 -1.88 -10.73
N LEU A 245 5.10 -1.49 -11.79
CA LEU A 245 5.98 -2.41 -12.52
C LEU A 245 7.40 -2.39 -11.95
N TRP A 246 7.97 -3.57 -11.77
CA TRP A 246 9.29 -3.81 -11.22
C TRP A 246 10.05 -4.85 -12.05
N THR A 247 11.37 -4.83 -11.94
CA THR A 247 12.21 -5.91 -12.49
C THR A 247 13.10 -6.52 -11.43
N ILE A 248 13.39 -7.82 -11.54
CA ILE A 248 14.32 -8.58 -10.68
C ILE A 248 15.09 -9.59 -11.52
N PHE A 249 16.25 -10.06 -11.05
CA PHE A 249 16.97 -11.16 -11.70
C PHE A 249 16.40 -12.53 -11.27
N PRO A 250 16.56 -13.58 -12.09
CA PRO A 250 16.13 -14.94 -11.77
C PRO A 250 16.69 -15.58 -10.48
N ASP A 251 17.70 -14.96 -9.86
CA ASP A 251 18.30 -15.37 -8.58
C ASP A 251 17.85 -14.50 -7.39
N GLY A 252 16.89 -13.59 -7.61
CA GLY A 252 16.40 -12.66 -6.59
C GLY A 252 17.25 -11.42 -6.37
N THR A 253 18.27 -11.18 -7.20
CA THR A 253 19.10 -9.96 -7.09
C THR A 253 18.57 -8.81 -7.95
N ASN A 254 19.08 -7.60 -7.71
CA ASN A 254 18.87 -6.43 -8.58
C ASN A 254 17.40 -6.02 -8.80
N GLU A 255 16.55 -6.22 -7.79
CA GLU A 255 15.17 -5.75 -7.80
C GLU A 255 15.10 -4.22 -7.93
N THR A 256 14.33 -3.67 -8.87
CA THR A 256 14.23 -2.21 -9.06
C THR A 256 12.91 -1.81 -9.68
N ALA A 257 12.41 -0.64 -9.27
CA ALA A 257 11.22 -0.04 -9.88
C ALA A 257 11.48 0.22 -11.37
N PHE A 258 10.56 -0.27 -12.19
CA PHE A 258 10.55 -0.14 -13.65
C PHE A 258 9.68 1.05 -14.07
N TYR A 259 8.43 1.11 -13.60
CA TYR A 259 7.49 2.17 -13.92
C TYR A 259 6.40 2.34 -12.83
N ALA A 260 5.90 3.58 -12.68
CA ALA A 260 4.74 4.02 -11.90
C ALA A 260 4.82 3.99 -10.36
N ASN A 261 5.98 3.78 -9.71
CA ASN A 261 6.09 3.73 -8.25
C ASN A 261 5.63 5.02 -7.51
N ASN A 262 5.41 6.12 -8.22
CA ASN A 262 4.91 7.40 -7.71
C ASN A 262 3.72 7.97 -8.50
N LEU A 263 3.07 7.15 -9.34
CA LEU A 263 1.81 7.50 -10.00
C LEU A 263 0.62 7.06 -9.15
N VAL A 264 -0.46 7.82 -9.20
CA VAL A 264 -1.73 7.50 -8.50
C VAL A 264 -2.70 6.77 -9.42
N ARG A 265 -2.61 7.04 -10.73
CA ARG A 265 -3.39 6.37 -11.74
C ARG A 265 -2.51 5.98 -12.93
N PRO A 266 -2.77 4.85 -13.57
CA PRO A 266 -3.66 3.76 -13.15
C PRO A 266 -3.33 3.22 -11.75
N GLU A 267 -4.34 2.75 -11.01
CA GLU A 267 -4.13 2.26 -9.63
C GLU A 267 -3.34 0.95 -9.61
N ALA A 268 -3.43 0.16 -10.69
CA ALA A 268 -2.66 -1.05 -10.88
C ALA A 268 -2.28 -1.31 -12.34
N PHE A 269 -1.11 -1.94 -12.51
CA PHE A 269 -0.61 -2.46 -13.78
C PHE A 269 -0.50 -3.98 -13.67
N LEU A 270 -1.27 -4.68 -14.49
CA LEU A 270 -1.34 -6.16 -14.51
C LEU A 270 -0.95 -6.69 -15.90
N ASP A 271 -0.71 -7.99 -15.98
CA ASP A 271 -0.48 -8.72 -17.24
C ASP A 271 0.62 -8.10 -18.12
N ALA A 272 1.65 -7.51 -17.51
CA ALA A 272 2.63 -6.72 -18.25
C ALA A 272 3.52 -7.61 -19.12
N ARG A 273 3.70 -7.27 -20.40
CA ARG A 273 4.48 -8.04 -21.39
C ARG A 273 5.41 -7.15 -22.21
N PRO A 274 6.66 -7.58 -22.51
CA PRO A 274 7.52 -6.85 -23.43
C PRO A 274 6.97 -6.90 -24.85
N VAL A 275 7.10 -5.79 -25.59
CA VAL A 275 6.70 -5.72 -26.99
C VAL A 275 7.80 -6.31 -27.89
N PRO A 276 7.50 -7.29 -28.77
CA PRO A 276 8.48 -7.89 -29.65
C PRO A 276 9.27 -6.86 -30.48
N GLY A 277 10.60 -7.03 -30.55
CA GLY A 277 11.50 -6.14 -31.27
C GLY A 277 11.68 -4.73 -30.68
N ASN A 278 11.02 -4.41 -29.56
CA ASN A 278 10.98 -3.05 -29.00
C ASN A 278 11.20 -3.10 -27.47
N SER A 279 12.45 -3.24 -27.04
CA SER A 279 12.83 -3.45 -25.63
C SER A 279 12.47 -2.31 -24.65
N HIS A 280 12.07 -1.14 -25.17
CA HIS A 280 11.64 0.01 -24.38
C HIS A 280 10.11 0.10 -24.23
N LEU A 281 9.36 -0.78 -24.88
CA LEU A 281 7.90 -0.80 -24.83
C LEU A 281 7.41 -2.01 -24.03
N VAL A 282 6.47 -1.76 -23.13
CA VAL A 282 5.76 -2.78 -22.35
C VAL A 282 4.26 -2.57 -22.51
N LEU A 283 3.53 -3.62 -22.83
CA LEU A 283 2.06 -3.63 -22.86
C LEU A 283 1.54 -4.07 -21.49
N ALA A 284 0.48 -3.47 -20.97
CA ALA A 284 -0.12 -3.84 -19.69
C ALA A 284 -1.63 -3.56 -19.62
N SER A 285 -2.32 -4.31 -18.78
CA SER A 285 -3.65 -3.96 -18.27
C SER A 285 -3.54 -2.83 -17.26
N LEU A 286 -4.38 -1.80 -17.40
CA LEU A 286 -4.46 -0.63 -16.53
C LEU A 286 -5.77 -0.72 -15.74
N THR A 287 -5.69 -1.03 -14.44
CA THR A 287 -6.87 -1.43 -13.66
C THR A 287 -7.04 -0.64 -12.38
N ARG A 288 -8.24 -0.71 -11.80
CA ARG A 288 -8.52 -0.22 -10.45
C ARG A 288 -8.21 -1.28 -9.42
N HIS A 289 -7.77 -0.84 -8.24
CA HIS A 289 -7.49 -1.73 -7.13
C HIS A 289 -8.77 -2.45 -6.63
N ASN A 290 -9.82 -1.66 -6.39
CA ASN A 290 -11.11 -2.14 -5.89
C ASN A 290 -12.04 -2.58 -7.05
N SER A 291 -11.54 -3.38 -7.98
CA SER A 291 -12.36 -3.99 -9.03
C SER A 291 -11.87 -5.40 -9.40
N THR A 292 -12.57 -6.03 -10.33
CA THR A 292 -12.01 -7.17 -11.09
C THR A 292 -10.76 -6.74 -11.84
N PRO A 293 -9.82 -7.64 -12.20
CA PRO A 293 -8.60 -7.32 -12.96
C PRO A 293 -8.92 -7.03 -14.44
N ARG A 294 -9.72 -6.00 -14.66
CA ARG A 294 -10.14 -5.46 -15.96
C ARG A 294 -10.11 -3.95 -15.88
N GLY A 295 -9.77 -3.33 -17.00
CA GLY A 295 -9.74 -1.89 -17.14
C GLY A 295 -9.43 -1.52 -18.57
N SER A 296 -8.51 -0.58 -18.74
CA SER A 296 -7.96 -0.25 -20.06
C SER A 296 -6.73 -1.10 -20.36
N VAL A 297 -6.26 -1.08 -21.60
CA VAL A 297 -4.96 -1.62 -22.02
C VAL A 297 -4.10 -0.46 -22.52
N GLY A 298 -2.83 -0.45 -22.13
CA GLY A 298 -1.90 0.60 -22.55
C GLY A 298 -0.50 0.09 -22.87
N ILE A 299 0.15 0.77 -23.80
CA ILE A 299 1.57 0.60 -24.13
C ILE A 299 2.37 1.65 -23.38
N ILE A 300 3.39 1.23 -22.64
CA ILE A 300 4.24 2.06 -21.78
C ILE A 300 5.61 2.18 -22.45
N ASP A 301 6.03 3.41 -22.75
CA ASP A 301 7.37 3.75 -23.20
C ASP A 301 8.26 4.13 -22.01
N VAL A 302 9.15 3.22 -21.60
CA VAL A 302 10.01 3.44 -20.44
C VAL A 302 11.16 4.42 -20.69
N TYR A 303 11.34 4.91 -21.90
CA TYR A 303 12.30 5.98 -22.17
C TYR A 303 11.78 7.36 -21.78
N VAL A 304 10.47 7.62 -21.86
CA VAL A 304 9.85 8.92 -21.50
C VAL A 304 10.13 9.27 -20.03
N GLY A 305 9.72 8.42 -19.09
CA GLY A 305 9.91 8.69 -17.66
C GLY A 305 9.34 7.60 -16.77
N LYS A 306 9.96 7.32 -15.62
CA LYS A 306 9.51 6.23 -14.72
C LYS A 306 8.16 6.50 -14.05
N ASN A 307 7.72 7.75 -14.00
CA ASN A 307 6.48 8.17 -13.34
C ASN A 307 5.78 9.25 -14.18
N ASP A 308 6.03 9.30 -15.48
CA ASP A 308 5.43 10.30 -16.37
C ASP A 308 4.20 9.70 -17.05
N PRO A 309 2.98 10.22 -16.81
CA PRO A 309 1.77 9.77 -17.50
C PRO A 309 1.89 9.76 -19.03
N ALA A 310 2.71 10.63 -19.62
CA ALA A 310 2.94 10.70 -21.06
C ALA A 310 3.67 9.45 -21.61
N ALA A 311 4.23 8.61 -20.74
CA ALA A 311 4.78 7.31 -21.15
C ALA A 311 3.69 6.33 -21.59
N ILE A 312 2.41 6.55 -21.23
CA ILE A 312 1.32 5.62 -21.52
C ILE A 312 0.59 6.06 -22.80
N THR A 313 0.57 5.18 -23.79
CA THR A 313 -0.42 5.21 -24.88
C THR A 313 -1.58 4.29 -24.50
N ASN A 314 -2.71 4.86 -24.09
CA ASN A 314 -3.90 4.10 -23.70
C ASN A 314 -4.75 3.77 -24.93
N LEU A 315 -5.09 2.49 -25.12
CA LEU A 315 -5.78 1.97 -26.31
C LEU A 315 -7.31 1.99 -26.18
N ASP A 316 -7.84 2.11 -24.96
CA ASP A 316 -9.28 2.29 -24.72
C ASP A 316 -9.64 3.78 -24.61
N HIS A 317 -8.72 4.61 -24.11
CA HIS A 317 -8.90 6.07 -23.94
C HIS A 317 -7.67 6.86 -24.43
N PRO A 318 -7.48 7.05 -25.74
CA PRO A 318 -6.28 7.68 -26.30
C PRO A 318 -5.95 9.07 -25.77
N ASP A 319 -6.97 9.84 -25.39
CA ASP A 319 -6.82 11.20 -24.86
C ASP A 319 -6.59 11.25 -23.32
N GLU A 320 -6.72 10.11 -22.63
CA GLU A 320 -6.57 10.00 -21.18
C GLU A 320 -5.60 8.87 -20.79
N PRO A 321 -4.27 9.10 -20.87
CA PRO A 321 -3.24 8.07 -20.66
C PRO A 321 -3.40 7.25 -19.38
N THR A 322 -3.86 7.87 -18.29
CA THR A 322 -4.00 7.23 -16.97
C THR A 322 -5.40 6.71 -16.66
N ASN A 323 -6.32 6.70 -17.63
CA ASN A 323 -7.64 6.15 -17.41
C ASN A 323 -7.54 4.63 -17.23
N ASP A 324 -8.09 4.13 -16.12
CA ASP A 324 -8.04 2.73 -15.70
C ASP A 324 -9.41 2.04 -15.81
N LEU A 325 -10.36 2.68 -16.50
CA LEU A 325 -11.70 2.16 -16.72
C LEU A 325 -11.79 1.37 -18.01
N GLY A 326 -12.46 0.23 -17.95
CA GLY A 326 -12.78 -0.57 -19.12
C GLY A 326 -13.09 -2.01 -18.75
N ASP A 327 -13.27 -2.83 -19.77
CA ASP A 327 -13.56 -4.27 -19.65
C ASP A 327 -12.49 -5.13 -20.36
N SER A 328 -11.33 -4.54 -20.65
CA SER A 328 -10.19 -5.18 -21.32
C SER A 328 -9.18 -5.70 -20.28
N CYS A 329 -8.50 -6.81 -20.59
CA CYS A 329 -7.45 -7.42 -19.75
C CYS A 329 -6.56 -8.38 -20.56
N GLU A 330 -5.50 -8.90 -19.91
CA GLU A 330 -4.63 -9.95 -20.42
C GLU A 330 -4.12 -9.71 -21.85
N PRO A 331 -3.51 -8.54 -22.12
CA PRO A 331 -3.07 -8.20 -23.46
C PRO A 331 -1.79 -8.96 -23.84
N TRP A 332 -1.69 -9.31 -25.12
CA TRP A 332 -0.59 -10.05 -25.71
C TRP A 332 -0.07 -9.33 -26.97
N PRO A 333 1.17 -8.79 -26.97
CA PRO A 333 1.68 -8.05 -28.11
C PRO A 333 2.09 -8.99 -29.26
N LEU A 334 1.55 -8.76 -30.45
CA LEU A 334 2.03 -9.42 -31.68
C LEU A 334 3.16 -8.62 -32.32
N SER A 335 2.99 -7.30 -32.36
CA SER A 335 3.98 -6.34 -32.84
C SER A 335 3.91 -5.05 -32.01
N LYS A 336 4.63 -4.01 -32.43
CA LYS A 336 4.50 -2.69 -31.80
C LYS A 336 3.17 -2.00 -32.09
N ASP A 337 2.43 -2.46 -33.09
CA ASP A 337 1.23 -1.80 -33.61
C ASP A 337 -0.04 -2.64 -33.41
N VAL A 338 0.11 -3.97 -33.27
CA VAL A 338 -1.01 -4.93 -33.19
C VAL A 338 -0.90 -5.79 -31.93
N ILE A 339 -2.02 -5.92 -31.22
CA ILE A 339 -2.14 -6.67 -29.97
C ILE A 339 -3.36 -7.60 -29.99
N LEU A 340 -3.24 -8.73 -29.31
CA LEU A 340 -4.37 -9.54 -28.87
C LEU A 340 -4.74 -9.16 -27.44
N MET A 341 -6.00 -9.30 -27.06
CA MET A 341 -6.44 -9.09 -25.68
C MET A 341 -7.76 -9.81 -25.41
N SER A 342 -8.06 -10.00 -24.13
CA SER A 342 -9.42 -10.33 -23.69
C SER A 342 -10.20 -9.03 -23.47
N ALA A 343 -11.24 -8.78 -24.26
CA ALA A 343 -12.05 -7.58 -24.14
C ALA A 343 -13.52 -7.89 -24.31
N ARG A 344 -14.42 -7.07 -23.75
CA ARG A 344 -15.86 -7.20 -23.93
C ARG A 344 -16.34 -6.40 -25.14
N PRO A 345 -16.77 -7.05 -26.25
CA PRO A 345 -17.36 -6.33 -27.37
C PRO A 345 -18.64 -5.62 -26.96
N ALA A 346 -19.01 -4.54 -27.66
CA ALA A 346 -20.22 -3.78 -27.40
C ALA A 346 -21.46 -4.68 -27.41
N GLY A 347 -22.28 -4.60 -26.36
CA GLY A 347 -23.49 -5.42 -26.19
C GLY A 347 -23.25 -6.87 -25.71
N SER A 348 -22.00 -7.33 -25.65
CA SER A 348 -21.67 -8.64 -25.09
C SER A 348 -21.68 -8.63 -23.57
N LYS A 349 -22.04 -9.77 -22.95
CA LYS A 349 -21.87 -10.01 -21.51
C LYS A 349 -20.56 -10.72 -21.18
N ARG A 350 -19.85 -11.23 -22.19
CA ARG A 350 -18.65 -12.07 -22.06
C ARG A 350 -17.48 -11.43 -22.77
N ASN A 351 -16.29 -11.57 -22.19
CA ASN A 351 -15.06 -11.21 -22.86
C ASN A 351 -14.79 -12.20 -24.00
N ALA A 352 -14.34 -11.66 -25.12
CA ALA A 352 -13.94 -12.34 -26.34
C ALA A 352 -12.44 -12.10 -26.55
N ILE A 353 -11.82 -12.92 -27.41
CA ILE A 353 -10.49 -12.61 -27.92
C ILE A 353 -10.64 -11.55 -29.00
N VAL A 354 -9.99 -10.41 -28.79
CA VAL A 354 -10.05 -9.25 -29.67
C VAL A 354 -8.65 -8.91 -30.14
N LEU A 355 -8.51 -8.70 -31.45
CA LEU A 355 -7.35 -8.09 -32.07
C LEU A 355 -7.57 -6.58 -32.08
N ALA A 356 -6.58 -5.82 -31.66
CA ALA A 356 -6.63 -4.36 -31.70
C ALA A 356 -5.33 -3.76 -32.18
N ASP A 357 -5.44 -2.57 -32.78
CA ASP A 357 -4.29 -1.78 -33.15
C ASP A 357 -4.21 -0.44 -32.41
N ARG A 358 -3.12 0.30 -32.64
CA ARG A 358 -2.88 1.61 -32.02
C ARG A 358 -3.78 2.73 -32.53
N THR A 359 -4.50 2.52 -33.64
CA THR A 359 -5.48 3.50 -34.15
C THR A 359 -6.84 3.37 -33.46
N GLY A 360 -7.02 2.32 -32.66
CA GLY A 360 -8.27 2.00 -31.97
C GLY A 360 -9.16 1.04 -32.75
N GLN A 361 -8.72 0.50 -33.89
CA GLN A 361 -9.45 -0.55 -34.60
C GLN A 361 -9.50 -1.81 -33.73
N ARG A 362 -10.66 -2.45 -33.66
CA ARG A 362 -10.87 -3.71 -32.92
C ARG A 362 -11.62 -4.70 -33.78
N GLU A 363 -11.15 -5.95 -33.78
CA GLU A 363 -11.73 -7.07 -34.50
C GLU A 363 -11.87 -8.27 -33.57
N VAL A 364 -13.07 -8.87 -33.52
CA VAL A 364 -13.31 -10.06 -32.70
C VAL A 364 -12.72 -11.27 -33.43
N VAL A 365 -11.73 -11.91 -32.82
CA VAL A 365 -11.09 -13.12 -33.36
C VAL A 365 -11.86 -14.37 -32.95
N TYR A 366 -12.27 -14.45 -31.68
CA TYR A 366 -13.05 -15.56 -31.17
C TYR A 366 -13.95 -15.11 -30.01
N SER A 367 -15.18 -15.62 -29.97
CA SER A 367 -16.11 -15.38 -28.86
C SER A 367 -16.95 -16.60 -28.56
N ASP A 368 -17.29 -16.78 -27.28
CA ASP A 368 -18.23 -17.80 -26.82
C ASP A 368 -19.38 -17.11 -26.07
N PRO A 369 -20.65 -17.38 -26.40
CA PRO A 369 -21.79 -16.72 -25.74
C PRO A 369 -21.95 -17.14 -24.28
N ASN A 370 -21.42 -18.31 -23.89
CA ASN A 370 -21.67 -18.90 -22.58
C ASN A 370 -20.55 -18.59 -21.58
N ILE A 371 -19.31 -18.43 -22.04
CA ILE A 371 -18.12 -18.33 -21.20
C ILE A 371 -17.13 -17.27 -21.73
N CYS A 372 -16.32 -16.68 -20.86
CA CYS A 372 -15.33 -15.69 -21.30
C CYS A 372 -14.09 -16.37 -21.88
N CYS A 373 -13.48 -15.70 -22.84
CA CYS A 373 -12.20 -16.10 -23.43
C CYS A 373 -11.09 -15.17 -22.92
N HIS A 374 -9.99 -15.77 -22.49
CA HIS A 374 -8.94 -15.16 -21.67
C HIS A 374 -7.55 -15.60 -22.16
N SER A 375 -6.53 -14.81 -21.82
CA SER A 375 -5.11 -15.13 -21.96
C SER A 375 -4.70 -15.58 -23.38
N PRO A 376 -4.98 -14.77 -24.43
CA PRO A 376 -4.65 -15.14 -25.81
C PRO A 376 -3.14 -15.16 -26.05
N MET A 377 -2.65 -16.18 -26.78
CA MET A 377 -1.25 -16.29 -27.22
C MET A 377 -1.18 -17.01 -28.56
N LEU A 378 -0.19 -16.70 -29.40
CA LEU A 378 0.08 -17.50 -30.61
C LEU A 378 0.94 -18.73 -30.28
N VAL A 379 0.54 -19.89 -30.80
CA VAL A 379 1.28 -21.16 -30.69
C VAL A 379 2.42 -21.17 -31.71
N LYS A 380 3.48 -20.44 -31.40
CA LYS A 380 4.72 -20.39 -32.19
C LYS A 380 5.94 -20.19 -31.32
N SER A 381 7.09 -20.70 -31.77
CA SER A 381 8.35 -20.52 -31.05
C SER A 381 8.71 -19.03 -30.95
N ARG A 382 9.24 -18.66 -29.78
CA ARG A 382 9.68 -17.30 -29.46
C ARG A 382 11.19 -17.29 -29.21
N PRO A 383 11.88 -16.17 -29.53
CA PRO A 383 13.29 -16.01 -29.17
C PRO A 383 13.50 -16.19 -27.67
N LYS A 384 14.38 -17.12 -27.31
CA LYS A 384 14.75 -17.39 -25.92
C LYS A 384 15.70 -16.28 -25.42
N PRO A 385 15.35 -15.56 -24.33
CA PRO A 385 16.22 -14.53 -23.74
C PRO A 385 17.56 -15.12 -23.26
N PRO A 386 18.59 -14.28 -23.04
CA PRO A 386 19.84 -14.74 -22.44
C PRO A 386 19.61 -15.23 -21.01
N VAL A 387 20.38 -16.24 -20.62
CA VAL A 387 20.44 -16.69 -19.22
C VAL A 387 21.32 -15.72 -18.44
N LEU A 388 20.79 -15.14 -17.37
CA LEU A 388 21.57 -14.33 -16.43
C LEU A 388 22.26 -15.25 -15.42
N GLU A 389 23.58 -15.09 -15.25
CA GLU A 389 24.35 -15.84 -14.27
C GLU A 389 23.96 -15.45 -12.84
N GLY A 390 23.78 -16.45 -11.98
CA GLY A 390 23.49 -16.25 -10.56
C GLY A 390 24.68 -15.64 -9.82
N GLN A 391 24.41 -14.61 -9.01
CA GLN A 391 25.42 -13.88 -8.23
C GLN A 391 25.42 -14.27 -6.75
N ILE A 392 24.34 -14.91 -6.29
CA ILE A 392 24.15 -15.28 -4.90
C ILE A 392 25.21 -16.25 -4.39
N ARG A 393 25.52 -16.12 -3.11
CA ARG A 393 26.42 -16.97 -2.34
C ARG A 393 25.62 -17.65 -1.23
N PRO A 394 25.07 -18.87 -1.47
CA PRO A 394 24.17 -19.54 -0.53
C PRO A 394 24.81 -19.84 0.83
N ASP A 395 26.14 -19.85 0.91
CA ASP A 395 26.92 -19.99 2.14
C ASP A 395 26.88 -18.75 3.05
N MET A 396 26.32 -17.64 2.57
CA MET A 396 26.22 -16.37 3.30
C MET A 396 24.80 -16.09 3.79
N THR A 397 24.67 -15.36 4.89
CA THR A 397 23.38 -14.93 5.47
C THR A 397 23.13 -13.43 5.32
N THR A 398 24.08 -12.72 4.70
CA THR A 398 24.07 -11.27 4.58
C THR A 398 24.41 -10.84 3.16
N GLY A 399 23.85 -9.71 2.76
CA GLY A 399 24.21 -8.98 1.55
C GLY A 399 24.84 -7.63 1.90
N ARG A 400 25.32 -6.92 0.88
CA ARG A 400 26.03 -5.65 1.07
C ARG A 400 25.42 -4.55 0.23
N PHE A 401 25.50 -3.34 0.73
CA PHE A 401 25.09 -2.12 0.03
C PHE A 401 26.28 -1.18 -0.12
N PHE A 402 26.44 -0.62 -1.31
CA PHE A 402 27.39 0.43 -1.61
C PHE A 402 26.68 1.65 -2.18
N VAL A 403 26.72 2.77 -1.46
CA VAL A 403 26.30 4.08 -1.95
C VAL A 403 27.54 4.83 -2.37
N GLN A 404 27.61 5.25 -3.63
CA GLN A 404 28.79 5.95 -4.14
C GLN A 404 28.88 7.38 -3.59
N ASP A 405 27.83 8.18 -3.71
CA ASP A 405 27.76 9.55 -3.20
C ASP A 405 26.31 9.92 -2.90
N ILE A 406 25.93 9.85 -1.63
CA ILE A 406 24.56 10.07 -1.16
C ILE A 406 23.99 11.45 -1.55
N TYR A 407 24.85 12.45 -1.77
CA TYR A 407 24.42 13.81 -2.13
C TYR A 407 23.94 13.93 -3.59
N ARG A 408 24.13 12.89 -4.42
CA ARG A 408 23.58 12.84 -5.78
C ARG A 408 22.09 12.51 -5.68
N GLY A 409 21.24 13.44 -6.12
CA GLY A 409 19.77 13.34 -6.02
C GLY A 409 19.17 14.15 -4.86
N LEU A 410 19.97 14.52 -3.85
CA LEU A 410 19.51 15.29 -2.68
C LEU A 410 19.74 16.80 -2.84
N THR A 411 18.95 17.43 -3.73
CA THR A 411 19.04 18.87 -3.97
C THR A 411 18.82 19.67 -2.67
N GLY A 412 19.75 20.58 -2.36
CA GLY A 412 19.66 21.45 -1.18
C GLY A 412 20.28 20.87 0.10
N VAL A 413 20.82 19.66 0.09
CA VAL A 413 21.56 19.08 1.22
C VAL A 413 23.05 19.36 1.07
N LYS A 414 23.69 19.88 2.13
CA LYS A 414 25.12 20.23 2.09
C LYS A 414 25.98 18.99 2.31
N ARG A 415 27.09 18.86 1.57
CA ARG A 415 28.07 17.79 1.80
C ARG A 415 28.57 17.82 3.24
N GLY A 416 28.63 16.65 3.87
CA GLY A 416 29.02 16.45 5.26
C GLY A 416 27.88 16.63 6.26
N GLU A 417 26.68 17.03 5.82
CA GLU A 417 25.52 17.18 6.68
C GLU A 417 24.91 15.84 7.09
N ILE A 418 24.88 14.87 6.16
CA ILE A 418 24.46 13.50 6.46
C ILE A 418 25.60 12.79 7.17
N LYS A 419 25.33 12.29 8.37
CA LYS A 419 26.29 11.55 9.20
C LYS A 419 26.04 10.05 9.21
N TRP A 420 24.77 9.66 9.10
CA TRP A 420 24.36 8.27 9.25
C TRP A 420 23.36 7.88 8.17
N LEU A 421 23.44 6.61 7.74
CA LEU A 421 22.35 5.90 7.11
C LEU A 421 21.73 4.97 8.14
N ARG A 422 20.45 5.15 8.42
CA ARG A 422 19.64 4.22 9.21
C ARG A 422 19.04 3.17 8.29
N VAL A 423 19.11 1.92 8.71
CA VAL A 423 18.63 0.73 8.00
C VAL A 423 17.40 0.22 8.72
N ILE A 424 16.27 0.17 8.02
CA ILE A 424 14.97 -0.22 8.57
C ILE A 424 14.41 -1.38 7.75
N GLU A 425 13.85 -2.38 8.41
CA GLU A 425 13.02 -3.41 7.80
C GLU A 425 11.53 -3.04 7.91
N GLU A 426 10.80 -3.19 6.80
CA GLU A 426 9.34 -3.23 6.82
C GLU A 426 8.89 -4.70 6.90
N THR A 427 8.23 -5.07 8.00
CA THR A 427 7.95 -6.48 8.29
C THR A 427 6.64 -6.96 7.65
N SER A 428 6.60 -8.23 7.23
CA SER A 428 5.41 -8.87 6.67
C SER A 428 4.64 -9.63 7.75
N ARG A 429 3.41 -9.22 8.06
CA ARG A 429 2.55 -9.91 9.03
C ARG A 429 2.19 -11.34 8.57
N ALA A 430 2.12 -12.27 9.51
CA ALA A 430 1.65 -13.65 9.31
C ALA A 430 0.56 -14.07 10.32
N SER A 431 0.37 -13.32 11.42
CA SER A 431 -0.69 -13.53 12.39
C SER A 431 -2.00 -12.86 11.96
N GLY A 432 -3.14 -13.53 12.17
CA GLY A 432 -4.48 -12.95 12.01
C GLY A 432 -4.85 -11.99 13.16
N THR A 433 -5.96 -11.26 13.03
CA THR A 433 -6.44 -10.30 14.05
C THR A 433 -7.95 -10.31 14.21
N HIS A 434 -8.41 -9.73 15.33
CA HIS A 434 -9.81 -9.46 15.60
C HIS A 434 -10.08 -7.97 15.48
N GLY A 435 -10.85 -7.58 14.46
CA GLY A 435 -11.27 -6.20 14.23
C GLY A 435 -10.55 -5.53 13.06
N SER A 436 -11.12 -4.40 12.64
CA SER A 436 -10.57 -3.56 11.57
C SER A 436 -10.97 -2.12 11.84
N ALA A 437 -10.01 -1.21 11.74
CA ALA A 437 -10.24 0.22 11.86
C ALA A 437 -9.37 0.94 10.83
N TYR A 438 -9.90 2.01 10.23
CA TYR A 438 -9.13 2.88 9.33
C TYR A 438 -8.42 2.14 8.18
N ASN A 439 -9.13 1.20 7.56
CA ASN A 439 -8.63 0.34 6.49
C ASN A 439 -7.44 -0.55 6.89
N GLN A 440 -7.31 -0.85 8.19
CA GLN A 440 -6.28 -1.72 8.74
C GLN A 440 -6.94 -2.85 9.54
N THR A 441 -6.72 -4.09 9.09
CA THR A 441 -7.13 -5.29 9.86
C THR A 441 -6.25 -5.46 11.10
N PHE A 442 -5.02 -4.97 11.03
CA PHE A 442 -4.18 -4.76 12.20
C PHE A 442 -3.97 -3.26 12.37
N LEU A 443 -4.67 -2.64 13.32
CA LEU A 443 -4.53 -1.22 13.55
C LEU A 443 -3.11 -0.93 14.06
N LEU A 444 -2.30 -0.23 13.28
CA LEU A 444 -0.93 0.16 13.66
C LEU A 444 -0.79 1.66 13.85
N SER A 445 -1.60 2.46 13.16
CA SER A 445 -1.50 3.92 13.18
C SER A 445 -2.82 4.61 12.81
N ALA A 446 -2.89 5.93 13.01
CA ALA A 446 -3.99 6.77 12.51
C ALA A 446 -3.87 7.05 10.99
N ALA A 447 -3.83 5.98 10.17
CA ALA A 447 -3.65 6.00 8.71
C ALA A 447 -2.38 6.72 8.25
N LEU A 448 -1.28 6.51 8.96
CA LEU A 448 0.05 7.05 8.60
C LEU A 448 0.98 5.95 8.07
N ALA A 449 0.89 4.75 8.61
CA ALA A 449 1.66 3.58 8.19
C ALA A 449 0.81 2.31 8.26
N PHE A 450 1.06 1.36 7.35
CA PHE A 450 0.34 0.09 7.22
C PHE A 450 1.21 -1.14 7.54
N SER A 451 2.44 -0.94 8.02
CA SER A 451 3.34 -2.01 8.41
C SER A 451 4.26 -1.60 9.55
N VAL A 452 4.65 -2.61 10.34
CA VAL A 452 5.60 -2.46 11.43
C VAL A 452 7.01 -2.24 10.86
N LYS A 453 7.73 -1.30 11.47
CA LYS A 453 9.08 -0.90 11.10
C LYS A 453 10.08 -1.32 12.18
N ASP A 454 11.07 -2.10 11.79
CA ASP A 454 12.12 -2.61 12.67
C ASP A 454 13.48 -1.96 12.34
N TYR A 455 14.07 -1.27 13.31
CA TYR A 455 15.32 -0.51 13.13
C TYR A 455 16.50 -1.46 13.31
N LEU A 456 17.13 -1.86 12.21
CA LEU A 456 18.25 -2.80 12.26
C LEU A 456 19.56 -2.13 12.72
N GLY A 457 19.64 -0.81 12.58
CA GLY A 457 20.75 0.01 13.08
C GLY A 457 21.16 1.11 12.10
N ILE A 458 22.28 1.76 12.42
CA ILE A 458 22.89 2.84 11.65
C ILE A 458 24.29 2.48 11.18
N VAL A 459 24.72 3.11 10.08
CA VAL A 459 26.08 3.03 9.53
C VAL A 459 26.59 4.42 9.17
N PRO A 460 27.90 4.68 9.29
CA PRO A 460 28.44 6.00 9.00
C PRO A 460 28.39 6.31 7.51
N VAL A 461 28.15 7.58 7.19
CA VAL A 461 28.41 8.16 5.87
C VAL A 461 29.77 8.83 5.89
N GLU A 462 30.63 8.46 4.95
CA GLU A 462 31.99 8.98 4.86
C GLU A 462 32.00 10.47 4.46
N PRO A 463 33.10 11.22 4.71
CA PRO A 463 33.21 12.62 4.31
C PRO A 463 32.98 12.87 2.80
N ASP A 464 33.31 11.89 1.97
CA ASP A 464 33.08 11.91 0.52
C ASP A 464 31.65 11.50 0.11
N GLY A 465 30.76 11.28 1.08
CA GLY A 465 29.34 10.95 0.87
C GLY A 465 29.08 9.48 0.56
N SER A 466 30.12 8.65 0.52
CA SER A 466 29.96 7.22 0.27
C SER A 466 29.55 6.46 1.54
N ALA A 467 28.95 5.28 1.35
CA ALA A 467 28.67 4.34 2.42
C ALA A 467 28.84 2.90 1.91
N TYR A 468 29.41 2.01 2.72
CA TYR A 468 29.55 0.58 2.40
C TYR A 468 29.31 -0.26 3.65
N PHE A 469 28.27 -1.09 3.60
CA PHE A 469 27.79 -1.80 4.79
C PHE A 469 27.13 -3.13 4.44
N GLU A 470 27.02 -3.97 5.46
CA GLU A 470 26.41 -5.29 5.38
C GLU A 470 25.09 -5.32 6.15
N VAL A 471 24.08 -6.01 5.60
CA VAL A 471 22.78 -6.21 6.24
C VAL A 471 22.30 -7.65 6.10
N PRO A 472 21.40 -8.13 6.97
CA PRO A 472 20.81 -9.46 6.83
C PRO A 472 20.04 -9.61 5.52
N SER A 473 20.21 -10.75 4.86
CA SER A 473 19.47 -11.10 3.64
C SER A 473 18.04 -11.55 3.95
N GLY A 474 17.16 -11.55 2.93
CA GLY A 474 15.79 -12.04 3.07
C GLY A 474 14.86 -11.10 3.85
N ARG A 475 15.16 -9.79 3.83
CA ARG A 475 14.40 -8.73 4.51
C ARG A 475 14.07 -7.59 3.54
N ALA A 476 12.92 -6.95 3.76
CA ALA A 476 12.47 -5.77 3.02
C ALA A 476 13.07 -4.51 3.66
N ILE A 477 14.23 -4.08 3.15
CA ILE A 477 15.05 -3.01 3.75
C ILE A 477 14.89 -1.68 3.02
N TYR A 478 14.76 -0.59 3.76
CA TYR A 478 14.90 0.76 3.23
C TYR A 478 15.81 1.61 4.12
N LEU A 479 16.22 2.76 3.58
CA LEU A 479 17.25 3.61 4.16
C LEU A 479 16.69 5.00 4.51
N GLN A 480 17.15 5.55 5.63
CA GLN A 480 16.95 6.95 6.01
C GLN A 480 18.30 7.65 6.20
N ALA A 481 18.47 8.83 5.59
CA ALA A 481 19.65 9.67 5.78
C ALA A 481 19.44 10.57 7.00
N LEU A 482 20.37 10.55 7.96
CA LEU A 482 20.29 11.32 9.20
C LEU A 482 21.40 12.37 9.32
N ASP A 483 21.08 13.50 9.94
CA ASP A 483 22.05 14.52 10.32
C ASP A 483 22.82 14.17 11.62
N ALA A 484 23.63 15.11 12.13
CA ALA A 484 24.41 14.93 13.35
C ALA A 484 23.56 14.85 14.63
N ASP A 485 22.36 15.45 14.61
CA ASP A 485 21.42 15.44 15.73
C ASP A 485 20.50 14.22 15.72
N GLY A 486 20.56 13.40 14.66
CA GLY A 486 19.73 12.22 14.48
C GLY A 486 18.39 12.51 13.79
N ARG A 487 18.21 13.70 13.20
CA ARG A 487 17.01 14.02 12.42
C ARG A 487 17.13 13.46 11.02
N MET A 488 16.02 12.97 10.50
CA MET A 488 15.90 12.48 9.13
C MET A 488 15.93 13.64 8.13
N ILE A 489 16.91 13.57 7.22
CA ILE A 489 17.02 14.43 6.06
C ILE A 489 16.16 13.90 4.90
N GLN A 490 16.17 12.58 4.67
CA GLN A 490 15.40 11.95 3.60
C GLN A 490 15.12 10.48 3.93
N SER A 491 13.94 10.00 3.55
CA SER A 491 13.57 8.58 3.59
C SER A 491 13.47 8.00 2.18
N MET A 492 13.97 6.79 1.99
CA MET A 492 13.60 5.95 0.87
C MET A 492 12.16 5.44 1.07
N ARG A 493 11.25 5.78 0.15
CA ARG A 493 9.81 5.47 0.25
C ARG A 493 9.41 4.27 -0.61
N THR A 494 10.21 3.23 -0.47
CA THR A 494 10.08 1.88 -1.04
C THR A 494 11.17 1.04 -0.39
N PHE A 495 11.13 -0.28 -0.51
CA PHE A 495 12.20 -1.14 0.00
C PHE A 495 12.90 -1.93 -1.11
N VAL A 496 14.13 -2.30 -0.80
CA VAL A 496 15.02 -3.21 -1.53
C VAL A 496 15.34 -4.42 -0.65
N GLN A 497 15.96 -5.44 -1.20
CA GLN A 497 16.41 -6.61 -0.43
C GLN A 497 17.92 -6.82 -0.58
N ALA A 498 18.53 -7.30 0.49
CA ALA A 498 19.86 -7.86 0.41
C ALA A 498 19.79 -9.32 -0.03
N SER A 499 20.62 -9.67 -1.02
CA SER A 499 20.81 -11.04 -1.45
C SER A 499 22.12 -11.60 -0.88
N PRO A 500 22.17 -12.89 -0.47
CA PRO A 500 23.36 -13.53 0.10
C PRO A 500 24.64 -13.29 -0.70
N GLY A 501 25.63 -12.64 -0.08
CA GLY A 501 26.96 -12.36 -0.63
C GLY A 501 27.04 -11.36 -1.78
N VAL A 502 25.90 -10.82 -2.23
CA VAL A 502 25.84 -9.86 -3.33
C VAL A 502 26.04 -8.45 -2.79
N THR A 503 26.76 -7.63 -3.55
CA THR A 503 26.87 -6.19 -3.28
C THR A 503 25.99 -5.41 -4.23
N ARG A 504 24.92 -4.83 -3.70
CA ARG A 504 24.06 -3.91 -4.44
C ARG A 504 24.64 -2.50 -4.37
N SER A 505 24.64 -1.78 -5.49
CA SER A 505 25.19 -0.42 -5.55
C SER A 505 24.22 0.60 -6.12
N CYS A 506 24.31 1.85 -5.66
CA CYS A 506 23.65 3.01 -6.25
C CYS A 506 24.62 4.19 -6.35
N ILE A 507 24.36 5.11 -7.28
CA ILE A 507 25.19 6.31 -7.44
C ILE A 507 24.90 7.29 -6.32
N GLY A 508 23.62 7.47 -5.97
CA GLY A 508 23.19 8.35 -4.91
C GLY A 508 21.83 7.99 -4.33
N CYS A 509 21.17 8.97 -3.73
CA CYS A 509 19.84 8.79 -3.17
C CYS A 509 18.80 9.23 -4.21
N HIS A 510 18.25 8.24 -4.94
CA HIS A 510 17.18 8.45 -5.92
C HIS A 510 17.61 9.28 -7.14
N GLU A 511 18.84 9.06 -7.63
CA GLU A 511 19.40 9.71 -8.81
C GLU A 511 18.60 9.45 -10.09
N HIS A 512 18.81 10.29 -11.11
CA HIS A 512 18.19 10.08 -12.41
C HIS A 512 18.71 8.79 -13.05
N LYS A 513 17.84 8.03 -13.73
CA LYS A 513 18.16 6.72 -14.33
C LYS A 513 19.30 6.73 -15.36
N TYR A 514 19.60 7.90 -15.94
CA TYR A 514 20.71 8.11 -16.88
C TYR A 514 21.95 8.74 -16.24
N SER A 515 22.01 8.78 -14.91
CA SER A 515 23.21 9.25 -14.21
C SER A 515 24.34 8.26 -14.42
N THR A 516 25.54 8.77 -14.69
CA THR A 516 26.75 7.96 -14.77
C THR A 516 27.54 8.05 -13.46
N PRO A 517 28.13 6.94 -12.99
CA PRO A 517 29.05 6.96 -11.85
C PRO A 517 30.22 7.90 -12.15
N ARG A 518 30.60 8.76 -11.20
CA ARG A 518 31.82 9.57 -11.35
C ARG A 518 33.03 8.76 -10.89
N ASN A 519 34.14 8.85 -11.62
CA ASN A 519 35.42 8.41 -11.07
C ASN A 519 35.87 9.44 -10.02
N THR A 520 35.82 9.08 -8.74
CA THR A 520 36.17 9.98 -7.63
C THR A 520 37.68 10.02 -7.36
N GLY A 521 38.51 9.23 -8.06
CA GLY A 521 39.96 9.22 -7.91
C GLY A 521 40.48 8.61 -6.58
N HIS A 522 39.58 8.24 -5.67
CA HIS A 522 39.90 7.57 -4.41
C HIS A 522 39.78 6.04 -4.55
N PRO A 523 40.54 5.25 -3.78
CA PRO A 523 40.32 3.81 -3.70
C PRO A 523 38.87 3.57 -3.30
N PRO A 524 38.11 2.74 -4.04
CA PRO A 524 36.70 2.55 -3.72
C PRO A 524 36.57 2.00 -2.31
N VAL A 525 35.68 2.61 -1.51
CA VAL A 525 35.34 2.18 -0.15
C VAL A 525 34.99 0.69 -0.10
N VAL A 526 34.55 0.11 -1.21
CA VAL A 526 34.33 -1.34 -1.42
C VAL A 526 35.58 -2.20 -1.19
N LYS A 527 36.80 -1.64 -1.25
CA LYS A 527 38.07 -2.35 -0.92
C LYS A 527 38.27 -2.57 0.57
N ARG A 528 37.51 -1.88 1.42
CA ARG A 528 37.57 -2.03 2.89
C ARG A 528 36.56 -3.09 3.35
N THR A 529 36.64 -3.53 4.60
CA THR A 529 35.59 -4.36 5.21
C THR A 529 34.29 -3.56 5.33
N PRO A 530 33.12 -4.08 4.88
CA PRO A 530 31.86 -3.37 5.02
C PRO A 530 31.54 -3.06 6.49
N SER A 531 30.99 -1.88 6.75
CA SER A 531 30.54 -1.49 8.08
C SER A 531 29.45 -2.44 8.57
N LYS A 532 29.50 -2.83 9.84
CA LYS A 532 28.40 -3.53 10.50
C LYS A 532 27.40 -2.52 11.05
N LEU A 533 26.13 -2.93 11.12
CA LEU A 533 25.07 -2.13 11.73
C LEU A 533 25.40 -1.89 13.21
N GLN A 534 25.21 -0.65 13.65
CA GLN A 534 25.35 -0.25 15.05
C GLN A 534 24.00 0.20 15.58
N ALA A 535 23.71 -0.06 16.85
CA ALA A 535 22.54 0.51 17.49
C ALA A 535 22.62 2.04 17.50
N GLU A 536 21.46 2.70 17.43
CA GLU A 536 21.36 4.13 17.72
C GLU A 536 21.54 4.38 19.22
N SER A 537 21.60 5.65 19.61
CA SER A 537 21.75 6.02 21.03
C SER A 537 20.65 5.45 21.93
N TRP A 538 19.45 5.23 21.39
CA TRP A 538 18.32 4.61 22.07
C TRP A 538 18.25 3.09 21.93
N GLY A 539 19.03 2.49 21.02
CA GLY A 539 19.00 1.07 20.72
C GLY A 539 18.71 0.75 19.25
N SER A 540 18.13 -0.43 19.03
CA SER A 540 17.66 -0.97 17.76
C SER A 540 16.41 -1.79 18.03
N GLY A 541 15.67 -2.19 17.00
CA GLY A 541 14.42 -2.92 17.14
C GLY A 541 13.20 -2.12 16.70
N PHE A 542 12.02 -2.57 17.12
CA PHE A 542 10.79 -1.84 16.90
C PHE A 542 10.70 -0.59 17.79
N VAL A 543 9.86 0.36 17.37
CA VAL A 543 9.48 1.53 18.18
C VAL A 543 7.99 1.44 18.48
N ASP A 544 7.64 1.25 19.76
CA ASP A 544 6.25 1.12 20.22
C ASP A 544 5.84 2.35 21.05
N TYR A 545 4.78 3.04 20.63
CA TYR A 545 4.40 4.32 21.23
C TYR A 545 3.93 4.18 22.69
N PRO A 546 2.98 3.29 23.03
CA PRO A 546 2.51 3.14 24.41
C PRO A 546 3.61 2.73 25.40
N SER A 547 4.51 1.82 25.00
CA SER A 547 5.50 1.27 25.93
C SER A 547 6.83 2.03 25.95
N MET A 548 7.19 2.76 24.88
CA MET A 548 8.49 3.43 24.77
C MET A 548 8.38 4.97 24.77
N ILE A 549 7.38 5.54 24.09
CA ILE A 549 7.25 7.00 23.92
C ILE A 549 6.41 7.63 25.02
N GLN A 550 5.23 7.07 25.29
CA GLN A 550 4.34 7.59 26.34
C GLN A 550 5.04 7.72 27.70
N PRO A 551 5.88 6.78 28.18
CA PRO A 551 6.56 6.94 29.46
C PRO A 551 7.51 8.14 29.52
N ILE A 552 8.12 8.52 28.39
CA ILE A 552 8.95 9.73 28.32
C ILE A 552 8.04 10.95 28.45
N LEU A 553 6.93 10.99 27.71
CA LEU A 553 5.96 12.09 27.81
C LEU A 553 5.37 12.21 29.21
N ASP A 554 5.05 11.08 29.86
CA ASP A 554 4.52 11.04 31.23
C ASP A 554 5.49 11.72 32.22
N ARG A 555 6.81 11.47 32.09
CA ARG A 555 7.83 12.05 32.97
C ARG A 555 8.16 13.50 32.64
N ARG A 556 8.19 13.87 31.36
CA ARG A 556 8.78 15.13 30.89
C ARG A 556 7.74 16.20 30.50
N CYS A 557 6.55 15.78 30.07
CA CYS A 557 5.59 16.67 29.41
C CYS A 557 4.23 16.71 30.12
N VAL A 558 3.72 15.55 30.59
CA VAL A 558 2.33 15.42 31.03
C VAL A 558 1.98 16.35 32.18
N ARG A 559 2.89 16.57 33.15
CA ARG A 559 2.61 17.48 34.28
C ARG A 559 2.03 18.82 33.84
N CYS A 560 2.54 19.40 32.74
CA CYS A 560 2.02 20.65 32.16
C CYS A 560 1.00 20.44 31.03
N HIS A 561 1.05 19.30 30.34
CA HIS A 561 0.21 18.98 29.18
C HIS A 561 -0.77 17.84 29.50
N GLY A 562 -1.83 18.12 30.27
CA GLY A 562 -2.85 17.13 30.65
C GLY A 562 -2.75 16.67 32.10
N GLY A 563 -1.71 17.09 32.83
CA GLY A 563 -1.43 16.72 34.21
C GLY A 563 -1.85 17.78 35.22
N GLU A 564 -1.15 17.80 36.35
CA GLU A 564 -1.47 18.54 37.57
C GLU A 564 -1.40 20.06 37.36
N ASN A 565 -0.49 20.52 36.49
CA ASN A 565 -0.31 21.94 36.17
C ASN A 565 -1.22 22.41 35.01
N GLY A 566 -2.18 21.58 34.60
CA GLY A 566 -3.18 21.94 33.61
C GLY A 566 -2.92 21.36 32.21
N ILE A 567 -3.37 22.10 31.19
CA ILE A 567 -3.31 21.70 29.77
C ILE A 567 -2.67 22.83 28.95
N ALA A 568 -1.36 23.01 29.13
CA ALA A 568 -0.58 24.04 28.45
C ALA A 568 -0.75 23.97 26.92
N GLY A 569 -0.93 25.13 26.29
CA GLY A 569 -1.20 25.23 24.85
C GLY A 569 -2.49 24.51 24.40
N GLY A 570 -3.35 24.07 25.33
CA GLY A 570 -4.52 23.24 25.06
C GLY A 570 -4.20 21.87 24.47
N LEU A 571 -2.97 21.41 24.68
CA LEU A 571 -2.44 20.13 24.24
C LEU A 571 -2.40 19.17 25.43
N ASP A 572 -3.16 18.08 25.35
CA ASP A 572 -3.13 17.00 26.32
C ASP A 572 -2.24 15.86 25.81
N LEU A 573 -1.18 15.56 26.55
CA LEU A 573 -0.20 14.51 26.25
C LEU A 573 -0.30 13.32 27.21
N SER A 574 -1.39 13.23 27.98
CA SER A 574 -1.60 12.11 28.90
C SER A 574 -1.85 10.80 28.16
N GLY A 575 -1.41 9.68 28.73
CA GLY A 575 -1.62 8.33 28.18
C GLY A 575 -3.02 7.77 28.40
N GLY A 576 -4.07 8.62 28.44
CA GLY A 576 -5.45 8.18 28.66
C GLY A 576 -5.99 7.37 27.48
N TRP A 577 -6.59 6.19 27.72
CA TRP A 577 -7.10 5.36 26.63
C TRP A 577 -8.32 6.00 25.97
N THR A 578 -8.24 6.17 24.65
CA THR A 578 -9.34 6.58 23.77
C THR A 578 -9.96 5.36 23.11
N GLU A 579 -10.90 5.56 22.18
CA GLU A 579 -11.52 4.47 21.42
C GLU A 579 -10.49 3.53 20.75
N HIS A 580 -9.44 4.08 20.13
CA HIS A 580 -8.49 3.31 19.32
C HIS A 580 -7.03 3.40 19.81
N PHE A 581 -6.67 4.48 20.52
CA PHE A 581 -5.29 4.79 20.88
C PHE A 581 -5.25 5.35 22.32
N ASN A 582 -4.40 6.36 22.54
CA ASN A 582 -4.42 7.21 23.72
C ASN A 582 -4.46 8.70 23.35
N ILE A 583 -4.79 9.53 24.33
CA ILE A 583 -5.00 10.98 24.16
C ILE A 583 -3.77 11.67 23.55
N SER A 584 -2.58 11.34 24.04
CA SER A 584 -1.34 11.97 23.60
C SER A 584 -1.04 11.68 22.13
N TYR A 585 -1.18 10.43 21.69
CA TYR A 585 -0.91 10.02 20.33
C TYR A 585 -1.81 10.77 19.36
N GLU A 586 -3.12 10.77 19.62
CA GLU A 586 -4.11 11.46 18.79
C GLU A 586 -3.84 12.97 18.69
N ASN A 587 -3.36 13.57 19.78
CA ASN A 587 -2.95 14.97 19.83
C ASN A 587 -1.69 15.26 18.99
N LEU A 588 -0.71 14.36 19.00
CA LEU A 588 0.55 14.48 18.24
C LEU A 588 0.36 14.20 16.75
N VAL A 589 -0.48 13.23 16.39
CA VAL A 589 -0.76 12.89 14.98
C VAL A 589 -1.86 13.74 14.35
N ASN A 590 -2.41 14.69 15.08
CA ASN A 590 -3.51 15.55 14.66
C ASN A 590 -3.23 16.33 13.35
N ARG A 591 -4.21 16.37 12.44
CA ARG A 591 -4.26 17.17 11.21
C ARG A 591 -4.71 18.61 11.51
N ARG A 592 -3.86 19.34 12.23
CA ARG A 592 -4.10 20.72 12.69
C ARG A 592 -4.23 21.74 11.57
N ASN A 593 -3.57 21.57 10.43
CA ASN A 593 -3.66 22.51 9.31
C ASN A 593 -4.55 21.94 8.19
N ASN A 594 -4.21 20.77 7.68
CA ASN A 594 -4.98 20.07 6.65
C ASN A 594 -4.83 18.55 6.83
N GLN A 595 -5.64 17.78 6.11
CA GLN A 595 -5.61 16.31 6.21
C GLN A 595 -4.28 15.69 5.76
N LEU A 596 -3.51 16.37 4.91
CA LEU A 596 -2.36 15.78 4.22
C LEU A 596 -1.19 15.49 5.17
N THR A 597 -1.11 16.15 6.33
CA THR A 597 0.05 16.04 7.22
C THR A 597 -0.33 16.05 8.70
N ALA A 598 0.19 15.10 9.47
CA ALA A 598 0.20 15.13 10.92
C ALA A 598 1.13 16.25 11.41
N ASN A 599 0.60 17.42 11.75
CA ASN A 599 1.38 18.65 11.77
C ASN A 599 2.56 18.65 12.75
N LEU A 600 2.39 18.16 13.97
CA LEU A 600 3.45 18.22 14.98
C LEU A 600 4.63 17.29 14.67
N ILE A 601 4.34 16.16 14.02
CA ILE A 601 5.34 15.14 13.66
C ILE A 601 5.72 15.17 12.18
N ALA A 602 5.16 16.11 11.41
CA ALA A 602 5.27 16.17 9.94
C ALA A 602 5.04 14.79 9.26
N GLY A 603 4.10 14.01 9.79
CA GLY A 603 3.78 12.67 9.28
C GLY A 603 2.93 12.75 8.01
N ILE A 604 3.21 11.90 7.04
CA ILE A 604 2.51 11.81 5.76
C ILE A 604 1.21 11.05 5.96
N ASP A 605 0.08 11.68 5.61
CA ASP A 605 -1.20 11.00 5.59
C ASP A 605 -1.27 9.97 4.45
N CYS A 606 -1.57 8.72 4.80
CA CYS A 606 -1.60 7.57 3.89
C CYS A 606 -3.02 7.02 3.67
N MET A 607 -4.05 7.80 4.00
CA MET A 607 -5.43 7.45 3.67
C MET A 607 -5.62 7.36 2.15
N ASN A 608 -6.54 6.52 1.66
CA ASN A 608 -6.79 6.40 0.21
C ASN A 608 -7.19 7.75 -0.41
N GLY A 609 -7.96 8.57 0.33
CA GLY A 609 -8.29 9.94 -0.06
C GLY A 609 -7.09 10.83 -0.39
N THR A 610 -5.96 10.64 0.29
CA THR A 610 -4.75 11.48 0.17
C THR A 610 -3.68 10.87 -0.75
N ALA A 611 -4.02 9.86 -1.56
CA ALA A 611 -3.07 9.19 -2.46
C ALA A 611 -2.23 10.14 -3.33
N ARG A 612 -2.81 11.24 -3.83
CA ARG A 612 -2.09 12.28 -4.59
C ARG A 612 -1.00 13.01 -3.81
N TRP A 613 -1.13 13.03 -2.48
CA TRP A 613 -0.11 13.55 -1.59
C TRP A 613 0.91 12.48 -1.20
N SER A 614 0.46 11.30 -0.79
CA SER A 614 1.37 10.25 -0.33
C SER A 614 2.17 9.59 -1.46
N ALA A 615 1.67 9.52 -2.70
CA ALA A 615 2.42 8.92 -3.82
C ALA A 615 3.60 9.78 -4.31
N GLN A 616 3.64 11.07 -4.02
CA GLN A 616 4.65 11.98 -4.58
C GLN A 616 6.07 11.71 -4.06
N ILE A 617 7.07 12.26 -4.78
CA ILE A 617 8.46 12.29 -4.31
C ILE A 617 8.65 13.53 -3.44
N PHE A 618 8.98 13.33 -2.17
CA PHE A 618 9.22 14.40 -1.21
C PHE A 618 10.64 14.96 -1.31
N LYS A 619 10.76 16.27 -1.08
CA LYS A 619 12.06 16.96 -1.00
C LYS A 619 12.74 16.64 0.34
N PRO A 620 14.07 16.74 0.42
CA PRO A 620 14.76 16.63 1.70
C PRO A 620 14.16 17.57 2.76
N ARG A 621 14.02 17.08 4.00
CA ARG A 621 13.45 17.79 5.15
C ARG A 621 12.03 18.31 4.93
N SER A 622 11.19 17.57 4.20
CA SER A 622 9.77 17.92 4.04
C SER A 622 8.80 17.01 4.80
N HIS A 623 9.27 15.99 5.50
CA HIS A 623 8.46 15.13 6.37
C HIS A 623 9.31 14.52 7.50
N GLY A 624 8.65 13.90 8.48
CA GLY A 624 9.28 13.30 9.66
C GLY A 624 10.13 14.28 10.47
N SER A 625 11.13 13.80 11.19
CA SER A 625 11.86 14.59 12.19
C SER A 625 12.64 15.78 11.60
N GLY A 626 13.02 15.72 10.33
CA GLY A 626 13.63 16.85 9.62
C GLY A 626 12.68 18.03 9.36
N ALA A 627 11.37 17.81 9.37
CA ALA A 627 10.34 18.83 9.14
C ALA A 627 9.41 19.06 10.35
N ALA A 628 9.41 18.15 11.32
CA ALA A 628 8.50 18.15 12.45
C ALA A 628 8.75 19.34 13.40
N PRO A 629 7.73 20.17 13.69
CA PRO A 629 7.81 21.18 14.76
C PRO A 629 8.17 20.59 16.12
N LEU A 630 7.68 19.37 16.43
CA LEU A 630 8.04 18.69 17.67
C LEU A 630 9.54 18.36 17.72
N ALA A 631 10.13 17.88 16.62
CA ALA A 631 11.55 17.57 16.57
C ALA A 631 12.42 18.83 16.78
N GLU A 632 12.03 19.96 16.18
CA GLU A 632 12.70 21.24 16.43
C GLU A 632 12.64 21.64 17.91
N LEU A 633 11.47 21.47 18.54
CA LEU A 633 11.27 21.79 19.95
C LEU A 633 12.14 20.92 20.88
N LEU A 634 12.25 19.62 20.56
CA LEU A 634 13.04 18.65 21.33
C LEU A 634 14.55 18.94 21.25
N ILE A 635 15.01 19.60 20.19
CA ILE A 635 16.42 19.98 20.01
C ILE A 635 16.70 21.37 20.61
N SER A 636 15.79 22.32 20.43
CA SER A 636 15.94 23.70 20.91
C SER A 636 15.66 23.87 22.42
N GLY A 637 15.05 22.89 23.08
CA GLY A 637 14.97 22.82 24.54
C GLY A 637 13.69 23.40 25.17
N HIS A 638 12.60 23.53 24.41
CA HIS A 638 11.26 23.97 24.89
C HIS A 638 11.30 25.09 25.94
N ASP A 639 11.87 26.24 25.59
CA ASP A 639 11.96 27.42 26.47
C ASP A 639 12.64 27.14 27.83
N GLY A 640 13.52 26.14 27.90
CA GLY A 640 14.19 25.71 29.12
C GLY A 640 13.37 24.77 30.01
N HIS A 641 12.13 24.45 29.65
CA HIS A 641 11.25 23.57 30.44
C HIS A 641 11.57 22.08 30.34
N ILE A 642 12.43 21.68 29.40
CA ILE A 642 12.91 20.29 29.23
C ILE A 642 14.42 20.15 29.43
N ALA A 643 14.99 20.91 30.39
CA ALA A 643 16.44 21.00 30.60
C ALA A 643 17.18 19.64 30.74
N ASP A 644 16.48 18.59 31.21
CA ASP A 644 17.06 17.27 31.47
C ASP A 644 16.64 16.17 30.47
N LEU A 645 16.11 16.52 29.29
CA LEU A 645 15.81 15.53 28.25
C LEU A 645 17.11 14.89 27.77
N THR A 646 17.29 13.60 28.04
CA THR A 646 18.52 12.91 27.64
C THR A 646 18.57 12.70 26.13
N ARG A 647 19.78 12.57 25.57
CA ARG A 647 19.94 12.23 24.15
C ARG A 647 19.23 10.92 23.77
N ILE A 648 19.24 9.93 24.66
CA ILE A 648 18.54 8.65 24.49
C ILE A 648 17.03 8.88 24.32
N GLU A 649 16.42 9.63 25.25
CA GLU A 649 14.99 9.94 25.20
C GLU A 649 14.63 10.78 23.96
N ARG A 650 15.45 11.78 23.63
CA ARG A 650 15.27 12.63 22.45
C ARG A 650 15.33 11.81 21.17
N ASP A 651 16.41 11.07 20.95
CA ASP A 651 16.65 10.34 19.71
C ASP A 651 15.59 9.23 19.51
N LEU A 652 15.08 8.63 20.59
CA LEU A 652 13.94 7.70 20.52
C LEU A 652 12.65 8.37 20.03
N ILE A 653 12.34 9.59 20.50
CA ILE A 653 11.17 10.33 19.99
C ILE A 653 11.39 10.74 18.52
N LEU A 654 12.62 11.12 18.12
CA LEU A 654 12.93 11.40 16.72
C LEU A 654 12.76 10.16 15.84
N ALA A 655 13.24 9.00 16.28
CA ALA A 655 13.03 7.73 15.60
C ALA A 655 11.55 7.39 15.50
N TRP A 656 10.75 7.58 16.57
CA TRP A 656 9.30 7.40 16.49
C TRP A 656 8.65 8.31 15.43
N ILE A 657 9.01 9.59 15.37
CA ILE A 657 8.52 10.50 14.33
C ILE A 657 8.84 9.94 12.93
N ASP A 658 10.06 9.41 12.75
CA ASP A 658 10.54 8.86 11.48
C ASP A 658 9.94 7.49 11.11
N THR A 659 9.20 6.85 12.02
CA THR A 659 8.30 5.73 11.66
C THR A 659 7.09 6.20 10.85
N ASN A 660 6.95 7.51 10.64
CA ASN A 660 5.72 8.18 10.21
C ASN A 660 4.62 8.16 11.28
N GLY A 661 4.95 7.92 12.55
CA GLY A 661 4.02 7.96 13.67
C GLY A 661 3.24 6.66 13.91
N LEU A 662 3.93 5.51 13.97
CA LEU A 662 3.33 4.25 14.43
C LEU A 662 2.82 4.37 15.87
N TYR A 663 1.69 3.74 16.17
CA TYR A 663 1.22 3.54 17.55
C TYR A 663 1.75 2.21 18.09
N TYR A 664 1.42 1.10 17.41
CA TYR A 664 1.94 -0.22 17.76
C TYR A 664 3.23 -0.50 17.00
N GLY A 665 4.27 -0.88 17.73
CA GLY A 665 5.58 -1.24 17.17
C GLY A 665 5.69 -2.70 16.76
N THR A 666 4.73 -3.55 17.10
CA THR A 666 4.76 -4.99 16.82
C THR A 666 3.43 -5.47 16.21
N TRP A 667 3.40 -6.71 15.73
CA TRP A 667 2.17 -7.39 15.31
C TRP A 667 1.49 -8.12 16.47
N ASP A 668 1.80 -7.77 17.72
CA ASP A 668 1.22 -8.40 18.90
C ASP A 668 -0.23 -8.00 19.05
N TYR A 669 -1.11 -8.97 19.28
CA TYR A 669 -2.55 -8.74 19.34
C TYR A 669 -3.17 -9.36 20.58
N SER A 670 -4.32 -8.83 21.00
CA SER A 670 -5.16 -9.48 22.01
C SER A 670 -6.32 -10.21 21.34
N GLU A 671 -6.99 -11.08 22.09
CA GLU A 671 -8.22 -11.75 21.62
C GLU A 671 -9.41 -10.76 21.46
N ASN A 672 -9.25 -9.52 21.93
CA ASN A 672 -10.25 -8.47 21.86
C ASN A 672 -10.00 -7.54 20.66
N SER A 673 -11.03 -6.76 20.29
CA SER A 673 -10.93 -5.77 19.21
C SER A 673 -9.90 -4.67 19.52
N CYS A 674 -9.28 -4.12 18.48
CA CYS A 674 -8.49 -2.88 18.57
C CYS A 674 -9.32 -1.62 18.90
N GLN A 675 -10.66 -1.74 18.94
CA GLN A 675 -11.59 -0.67 19.30
C GLN A 675 -12.22 -0.93 20.67
N LEU A 676 -12.20 0.06 21.55
CA LEU A 676 -12.84 0.01 22.87
C LEU A 676 -14.30 0.45 22.78
N LYS A 677 -15.23 -0.52 22.76
CA LYS A 677 -16.68 -0.24 22.82
C LYS A 677 -17.05 0.60 24.07
N ALA A 678 -16.43 0.31 25.20
CA ALA A 678 -16.65 1.02 26.47
C ALA A 678 -16.43 2.54 26.36
N TYR A 679 -15.52 2.99 25.47
CA TYR A 679 -15.32 4.42 25.22
C TYR A 679 -16.58 5.06 24.61
N ASN A 680 -17.20 4.42 23.62
CA ASN A 680 -18.40 4.92 22.97
C ASN A 680 -19.64 4.86 23.88
N ASP A 681 -19.73 3.84 24.71
CA ASP A 681 -20.79 3.73 25.73
C ASP A 681 -20.64 4.86 26.76
N ALA A 682 -19.42 5.10 27.26
CA ALA A 682 -19.13 6.21 28.17
C ALA A 682 -19.40 7.57 27.53
N LYS A 683 -18.97 7.80 26.29
CA LYS A 683 -19.28 9.02 25.52
C LYS A 683 -20.78 9.27 25.42
N SER A 684 -21.56 8.23 25.13
CA SER A 684 -23.02 8.34 25.00
C SER A 684 -23.67 8.70 26.34
N ALA A 685 -23.29 8.03 27.43
CA ALA A 685 -23.79 8.32 28.77
C ALA A 685 -23.36 9.71 29.28
N LEU A 686 -22.12 10.12 29.03
CA LEU A 686 -21.63 11.46 29.35
C LEU A 686 -22.36 12.54 28.57
N THR A 687 -22.70 12.28 27.30
CA THR A 687 -23.47 13.25 26.49
C THR A 687 -24.85 13.48 27.10
N GLU A 688 -25.49 12.46 27.67
CA GLU A 688 -26.74 12.62 28.42
C GLU A 688 -26.52 13.44 29.69
N GLN A 689 -25.48 13.12 30.48
CA GLN A 689 -25.21 13.87 31.71
C GLN A 689 -24.77 15.31 31.49
N MET A 690 -24.10 15.60 30.38
CA MET A 690 -23.83 16.97 29.94
C MET A 690 -25.12 17.77 29.71
N ARG A 691 -26.23 17.12 29.31
CA ARG A 691 -27.52 17.79 29.17
C ARG A 691 -28.11 18.10 30.55
N SER A 692 -28.07 17.15 31.47
CA SER A 692 -28.50 17.34 32.86
C SER A 692 -27.71 18.45 33.56
N ALA A 693 -26.40 18.51 33.36
CA ALA A 693 -25.50 19.50 33.94
C ALA A 693 -25.54 20.88 33.24
N GLY A 694 -26.40 21.06 32.22
CA GLY A 694 -26.53 22.34 31.51
C GLY A 694 -25.41 22.67 30.52
N CYS A 695 -24.42 21.80 30.32
CA CYS A 695 -23.30 21.99 29.39
C CYS A 695 -23.73 22.16 27.92
N MET A 696 -24.92 21.65 27.56
CA MET A 696 -25.47 21.76 26.20
C MET A 696 -25.84 23.20 25.82
N SER A 697 -26.00 24.10 26.80
CA SER A 697 -26.13 25.54 26.56
C SER A 697 -24.97 26.09 25.73
N CYS A 698 -23.76 25.55 25.87
CA CYS A 698 -22.58 25.96 25.10
C CYS A 698 -22.21 24.93 24.01
N HIS A 699 -22.34 23.64 24.30
CA HIS A 699 -21.83 22.55 23.44
C HIS A 699 -22.81 22.05 22.37
N GLN A 700 -24.08 22.47 22.41
CA GLN A 700 -25.08 22.13 21.39
C GLN A 700 -25.37 23.34 20.48
N ASN A 701 -25.27 23.14 19.17
CA ASN A 701 -25.67 24.11 18.16
C ASN A 701 -26.61 23.45 17.15
N LYS A 702 -27.90 23.78 17.21
CA LYS A 702 -28.98 23.08 16.52
C LYS A 702 -28.95 21.59 16.87
N ASP A 703 -28.98 20.70 15.87
CA ASP A 703 -28.94 19.25 16.04
C ASP A 703 -27.52 18.67 16.16
N LYS A 704 -26.49 19.52 16.17
CA LYS A 704 -25.08 19.10 16.27
C LYS A 704 -24.52 19.43 17.64
N PHE A 705 -23.85 18.46 18.26
CA PHE A 705 -23.07 18.67 19.48
C PHE A 705 -21.59 18.38 19.23
N VAL A 706 -20.73 19.02 20.02
CA VAL A 706 -19.27 18.84 19.94
C VAL A 706 -18.83 17.89 21.06
N PHE A 707 -18.07 16.86 20.71
CA PHE A 707 -17.40 15.96 21.64
C PHE A 707 -16.09 15.51 21.00
N GLU A 708 -14.98 15.66 21.72
CA GLU A 708 -13.65 15.33 21.19
C GLU A 708 -13.08 14.09 21.89
N SER A 709 -12.20 13.38 21.19
CA SER A 709 -11.67 12.12 21.69
C SER A 709 -10.82 12.26 22.95
N ASP A 710 -10.20 13.43 23.17
CA ASP A 710 -9.39 13.76 24.34
C ASP A 710 -10.20 14.23 25.56
N TRP A 711 -11.52 14.13 25.53
CA TRP A 711 -12.36 14.55 26.66
C TRP A 711 -12.44 13.51 27.78
N ILE A 712 -12.27 12.23 27.44
CA ILE A 712 -12.35 11.10 28.36
C ILE A 712 -10.96 10.50 28.54
N ASN A 713 -10.50 10.38 29.79
CA ASN A 713 -9.29 9.67 30.16
C ASN A 713 -9.66 8.38 30.92
N LEU A 714 -9.82 7.26 30.22
CA LEU A 714 -10.16 5.99 30.87
C LEU A 714 -9.01 5.44 31.75
N LYS A 715 -7.76 5.89 31.52
CA LYS A 715 -6.59 5.47 32.32
C LYS A 715 -6.53 6.21 33.68
N ARG A 716 -7.02 7.44 33.75
CA ARG A 716 -7.11 8.27 34.97
C ARG A 716 -8.41 9.08 34.91
N PRO A 717 -9.56 8.51 35.33
CA PRO A 717 -10.88 9.11 35.19
C PRO A 717 -10.98 10.57 35.65
N GLU A 718 -10.37 10.90 36.79
CA GLU A 718 -10.35 12.23 37.41
C GLU A 718 -9.57 13.26 36.57
N MET A 719 -8.65 12.79 35.71
CA MET A 719 -7.87 13.62 34.81
C MET A 719 -8.62 13.95 33.50
N SER A 720 -9.84 13.41 33.32
CA SER A 720 -10.63 13.62 32.11
C SER A 720 -10.97 15.09 31.93
N ARG A 721 -10.68 15.63 30.73
CA ARG A 721 -10.92 17.04 30.42
C ARG A 721 -12.39 17.45 30.56
N ILE A 722 -13.32 16.51 30.36
CA ILE A 722 -14.76 16.74 30.52
C ILE A 722 -15.16 17.05 31.98
N LEU A 723 -14.42 16.55 32.96
CA LEU A 723 -14.62 16.85 34.38
C LEU A 723 -13.90 18.14 34.79
N ARG A 724 -12.68 18.31 34.27
CA ARG A 724 -11.77 19.39 34.67
C ARG A 724 -12.11 20.74 34.05
N GLY A 725 -12.58 20.75 32.80
CA GLY A 725 -12.93 21.97 32.08
C GLY A 725 -13.96 22.85 32.80
N PRO A 726 -15.11 22.30 33.25
CA PRO A 726 -16.14 23.05 33.96
C PRO A 726 -15.95 23.15 35.49
N LEU A 727 -14.91 22.52 36.05
CA LEU A 727 -14.58 22.57 37.47
C LEU A 727 -13.76 23.82 37.82
N ALA A 728 -14.11 24.48 38.93
CA ALA A 728 -13.38 25.60 39.51
C ALA A 728 -11.90 25.24 39.80
N THR A 729 -11.00 26.20 39.63
CA THR A 729 -9.61 26.08 40.08
C THR A 729 -9.57 26.23 41.61
N GLY A 730 -8.85 25.34 42.29
CA GLY A 730 -8.83 25.31 43.75
C GLY A 730 -7.99 24.15 44.29
N GLU A 731 -8.07 23.93 45.61
CA GLU A 731 -7.36 22.84 46.29
C GLU A 731 -8.00 21.47 46.05
N ASP A 732 -9.30 21.44 45.70
CA ASP A 732 -10.07 20.21 45.47
C ASP A 732 -10.13 19.84 43.99
N GLY A 733 -9.42 18.77 43.61
CA GLY A 733 -9.43 18.22 42.25
C GLY A 733 -8.48 18.93 41.28
N TRP A 734 -8.76 18.80 39.97
CA TRP A 734 -7.87 19.27 38.89
C TRP A 734 -8.57 20.26 37.95
N GLY A 735 -9.38 21.15 38.51
CA GLY A 735 -10.18 22.12 37.78
C GLY A 735 -9.35 23.05 36.90
N LEU A 736 -9.93 23.45 35.78
CA LEU A 736 -9.26 24.26 34.74
C LEU A 736 -10.00 25.55 34.42
N GLU A 737 -11.27 25.70 34.83
CA GLU A 737 -12.11 26.86 34.47
C GLU A 737 -12.05 27.20 32.97
N ASN A 738 -12.06 26.19 32.11
CA ASN A 738 -11.87 26.34 30.66
C ASN A 738 -13.17 26.57 29.88
N CYS A 739 -14.33 26.32 30.49
CA CYS A 739 -15.63 26.59 29.87
C CYS A 739 -15.88 28.11 29.78
N ARG A 740 -16.60 28.56 28.76
CA ARG A 740 -16.95 29.98 28.55
C ARG A 740 -18.43 30.09 28.27
N ASP A 741 -19.07 31.15 28.76
CA ASP A 741 -20.52 31.39 28.58
C ASP A 741 -20.85 31.85 27.15
N ARG A 742 -20.64 30.95 26.18
CA ARG A 742 -20.96 31.13 24.76
C ARG A 742 -20.94 29.80 24.01
N LYS A 743 -21.70 29.76 22.91
CA LYS A 743 -21.75 28.61 22.02
C LYS A 743 -20.35 28.27 21.46
N VAL A 744 -19.96 27.01 21.55
CA VAL A 744 -18.78 26.49 20.85
C VAL A 744 -19.05 26.59 19.35
N THR A 745 -18.13 27.21 18.61
CA THR A 745 -18.23 27.30 17.17
C THR A 745 -18.19 25.90 16.56
N ALA A 746 -19.18 25.53 15.75
CA ALA A 746 -19.31 24.18 15.19
C ALA A 746 -18.09 23.74 14.33
N GLY A 747 -17.26 24.66 13.86
CA GLY A 747 -16.02 24.38 13.12
C GLY A 747 -14.77 24.18 14.00
N ARG A 748 -14.88 24.36 15.32
CA ARG A 748 -13.75 24.40 16.26
C ARG A 748 -13.40 23.02 16.83
N GLN A 749 -13.24 22.05 15.95
CA GLN A 749 -12.73 20.74 16.33
C GLN A 749 -11.20 20.81 16.50
N ARG A 750 -10.71 20.59 17.72
CA ARG A 750 -9.28 20.59 18.05
C ARG A 750 -8.59 19.35 17.54
N ILE A 751 -9.18 18.15 17.72
CA ILE A 751 -8.61 16.88 17.27
C ILE A 751 -9.25 16.42 15.96
N ARG A 752 -8.47 16.41 14.89
CA ARG A 752 -8.87 16.02 13.54
C ARG A 752 -7.91 14.94 13.04
N MET A 753 -8.26 13.68 13.23
CA MET A 753 -7.50 12.60 12.59
C MET A 753 -7.90 12.41 11.12
N TYR A 754 -9.17 12.67 10.79
CA TYR A 754 -9.74 12.40 9.47
C TYR A 754 -10.60 13.55 8.91
N TYR A 755 -10.65 13.65 7.59
CA TYR A 755 -11.16 14.80 6.84
C TYR A 755 -12.64 15.10 7.12
N THR A 756 -13.45 14.05 7.22
CA THR A 756 -14.90 14.10 7.51
C THR A 756 -15.26 13.31 8.78
N GLY A 757 -14.29 13.11 9.68
CA GLY A 757 -14.49 12.28 10.88
C GLY A 757 -14.37 10.77 10.65
N GLY A 758 -14.03 10.32 9.44
CA GLY A 758 -13.79 8.91 9.12
C GLY A 758 -12.84 8.71 7.94
N TYR A 759 -12.41 7.47 7.74
CA TYR A 759 -11.50 7.08 6.67
C TYR A 759 -12.16 7.23 5.29
N VAL A 760 -11.43 7.80 4.33
CA VAL A 760 -11.88 7.97 2.94
C VAL A 760 -11.25 6.87 2.09
N HIS A 761 -12.08 5.98 1.53
CA HIS A 761 -11.65 4.77 0.82
C HIS A 761 -11.33 4.93 -0.67
N HIS A 762 -11.43 6.15 -1.23
CA HIS A 762 -11.18 6.44 -2.65
C HIS A 762 -10.33 7.70 -2.81
N VAL A 763 -9.59 7.81 -3.91
CA VAL A 763 -8.72 8.97 -4.21
C VAL A 763 -9.53 10.26 -4.38
N LEU A 764 -9.11 11.33 -3.70
CA LEU A 764 -9.65 12.68 -3.87
C LEU A 764 -8.63 13.63 -4.51
N PRO A 765 -9.06 14.72 -5.18
CA PRO A 765 -8.16 15.78 -5.61
C PRO A 765 -7.56 16.51 -4.40
N LEU A 766 -6.33 17.03 -4.54
CA LEU A 766 -5.65 17.76 -3.46
C LEU A 766 -6.46 18.98 -2.96
N ASP A 767 -7.23 19.62 -3.84
CA ASP A 767 -8.09 20.76 -3.52
C ASP A 767 -9.25 20.41 -2.57
N SER A 768 -9.54 19.11 -2.36
CA SER A 768 -10.44 18.69 -1.28
C SER A 768 -9.85 18.97 0.10
N PHE A 769 -8.53 18.96 0.25
CA PHE A 769 -7.85 19.07 1.55
C PHE A 769 -7.32 20.48 1.82
N LYS A 770 -8.18 21.49 1.61
CA LYS A 770 -7.80 22.89 1.84
C LYS A 770 -7.29 23.11 3.26
N PRO A 771 -6.25 23.94 3.46
CA PRO A 771 -5.85 24.42 4.77
C PRO A 771 -7.04 24.95 5.54
N ARG A 772 -7.10 24.60 6.82
CA ARG A 772 -8.05 25.12 7.80
C ARG A 772 -7.24 25.78 8.90
N GLU A 773 -7.66 26.96 9.30
CA GLU A 773 -7.06 27.64 10.44
C GLU A 773 -7.15 26.75 11.68
N TYR A 774 -6.01 26.58 12.36
CA TYR A 774 -5.99 25.96 13.67
C TYR A 774 -6.41 27.01 14.68
N VAL A 775 -7.57 26.81 15.30
CA VAL A 775 -8.06 27.73 16.32
C VAL A 775 -7.43 27.35 17.66
N PRO A 776 -6.60 28.22 18.28
CA PRO A 776 -6.02 27.93 19.58
C PRO A 776 -7.11 27.80 20.67
N PRO A 777 -6.75 27.34 21.88
CA PRO A 777 -7.60 27.49 23.05
C PRO A 777 -8.02 28.95 23.20
N ASP A 778 -9.29 29.15 23.55
CA ASP A 778 -9.91 30.48 23.61
C ASP A 778 -10.30 30.65 25.05
N THR A 779 -9.52 31.47 25.72
CA THR A 779 -9.65 31.77 27.13
C THR A 779 -10.36 33.09 27.35
N PHE A 780 -10.80 33.78 26.29
CA PHE A 780 -11.43 35.09 26.38
C PHE A 780 -12.83 35.03 27.03
N GLY A 781 -13.18 36.07 27.77
CA GLY A 781 -14.43 36.16 28.53
C GLY A 781 -14.40 35.39 29.84
N ASP A 782 -15.47 35.55 30.62
CA ASP A 782 -15.57 34.98 31.96
C ASP A 782 -15.70 33.44 31.92
N PRO A 783 -15.05 32.72 32.85
CA PRO A 783 -15.20 31.28 32.96
C PRO A 783 -16.63 30.92 33.38
N LEU A 784 -17.19 29.92 32.71
CA LEU A 784 -18.46 29.31 33.12
C LEU A 784 -18.17 28.07 33.96
N ILE A 785 -18.29 28.19 35.28
CA ILE A 785 -18.07 27.09 36.22
C ILE A 785 -19.38 26.32 36.40
N THR A 786 -19.37 25.02 36.08
CA THR A 786 -20.51 24.13 36.33
C THR A 786 -20.36 23.38 37.63
N PHE A 787 -19.12 23.04 38.01
CA PHE A 787 -18.83 22.29 39.24
C PHE A 787 -18.00 23.17 40.18
N LEU A 788 -18.52 23.44 41.38
CA LEU A 788 -17.79 24.26 42.37
C LEU A 788 -16.71 23.47 43.10
N SER A 789 -16.91 22.17 43.29
CA SER A 789 -15.93 21.24 43.85
C SER A 789 -16.16 19.84 43.26
N THR A 790 -15.32 18.89 43.64
CA THR A 790 -15.52 17.48 43.27
C THR A 790 -16.76 16.86 43.92
N ASP A 791 -17.36 17.46 44.94
CA ASP A 791 -18.56 16.92 45.61
C ASP A 791 -19.86 17.23 44.86
N ASP A 792 -19.79 18.02 43.79
CA ASP A 792 -20.94 18.30 42.93
C ASP A 792 -21.56 17.00 42.38
N SER A 793 -22.89 16.88 42.45
CA SER A 793 -23.59 15.65 42.06
C SER A 793 -23.39 15.30 40.59
N HIS A 794 -23.35 16.30 39.69
CA HIS A 794 -23.10 16.05 38.27
C HIS A 794 -21.65 15.67 38.01
N TYR A 795 -20.70 16.28 38.74
CA TYR A 795 -19.30 15.84 38.69
C TYR A 795 -19.17 14.36 39.06
N GLN A 796 -19.77 13.96 40.20
CA GLN A 796 -19.71 12.58 40.70
C GLN A 796 -20.38 11.58 39.75
N GLU A 797 -21.54 11.92 39.18
CA GLU A 797 -22.21 11.09 38.18
C GLU A 797 -21.38 10.91 36.91
N MET A 798 -20.79 12.00 36.39
CA MET A 798 -19.91 11.94 35.22
C MET A 798 -18.63 11.14 35.50
N LEU A 799 -18.04 11.31 36.68
CA LEU A 799 -16.88 10.54 37.12
C LEU A 799 -17.19 9.05 37.21
N GLU A 800 -18.34 8.67 37.78
CA GLU A 800 -18.76 7.26 37.86
C GLU A 800 -19.03 6.65 36.47
N ILE A 801 -19.56 7.42 35.52
CA ILE A 801 -19.68 6.96 34.13
C ILE A 801 -18.29 6.63 33.54
N ILE A 802 -17.29 7.45 33.80
CA ILE A 802 -15.92 7.22 33.32
C ILE A 802 -15.27 6.05 34.05
N HIS A 803 -15.48 5.90 35.37
CA HIS A 803 -15.03 4.72 36.11
C HIS A 803 -15.68 3.43 35.59
N LYS A 804 -16.98 3.45 35.27
CA LYS A 804 -17.67 2.33 34.63
C LYS A 804 -17.03 2.00 33.28
N GLY A 805 -16.85 3.00 32.42
CA GLY A 805 -16.18 2.81 31.13
C GLY A 805 -14.77 2.23 31.26
N ARG A 806 -14.01 2.67 32.29
CA ARG A 806 -12.70 2.09 32.62
C ARG A 806 -12.81 0.61 33.01
N ARG A 807 -13.73 0.24 33.90
CA ARG A 807 -13.93 -1.15 34.34
C ARG A 807 -14.28 -2.05 33.14
N GLU A 808 -15.17 -1.59 32.26
CA GLU A 808 -15.55 -2.30 31.04
C GLU A 808 -14.39 -2.42 30.04
N ALA A 809 -13.60 -1.36 29.86
CA ALA A 809 -12.42 -1.39 29.01
C ALA A 809 -11.34 -2.36 29.55
N LEU A 810 -11.14 -2.40 30.86
CA LEU A 810 -10.21 -3.35 31.51
C LEU A 810 -10.71 -4.81 31.50
N ALA A 811 -12.01 -5.03 31.30
CA ALA A 811 -12.56 -6.38 31.11
C ALA A 811 -12.29 -6.93 29.70
N THR A 812 -12.04 -6.05 28.72
CA THR A 812 -11.72 -6.41 27.33
C THR A 812 -10.52 -5.61 26.81
N PRO A 813 -9.35 -5.74 27.47
CA PRO A 813 -8.22 -4.85 27.22
C PRO A 813 -7.62 -5.06 25.82
N ARG A 814 -7.20 -3.94 25.21
CA ARG A 814 -6.31 -3.91 24.05
C ARG A 814 -4.88 -4.23 24.46
N VAL A 815 -4.01 -4.45 23.48
CA VAL A 815 -2.58 -4.75 23.66
C VAL A 815 -1.85 -3.71 24.51
N ASP A 816 -2.23 -2.43 24.42
CA ASP A 816 -1.64 -1.31 25.17
C ASP A 816 -2.17 -1.16 26.61
N MET A 817 -3.00 -2.10 27.09
CA MET A 817 -3.71 -1.99 28.35
C MET A 817 -3.31 -3.08 29.37
N PRO A 818 -3.33 -2.76 30.68
CA PRO A 818 -3.09 -3.74 31.74
C PRO A 818 -4.07 -4.92 31.67
N GLY A 819 -3.57 -6.12 31.96
CA GLY A 819 -4.38 -7.35 31.96
C GLY A 819 -4.64 -7.94 30.57
N ALA A 820 -4.15 -7.31 29.51
CA ALA A 820 -4.21 -7.90 28.18
C ALA A 820 -3.39 -9.18 28.08
N LYS A 821 -4.05 -10.25 27.64
CA LYS A 821 -3.37 -11.46 27.21
C LYS A 821 -2.80 -11.20 25.81
N ILE A 822 -1.47 -11.06 25.75
CA ILE A 822 -0.75 -10.76 24.51
C ILE A 822 -0.46 -12.05 23.76
N ASN A 823 -0.94 -12.14 22.53
CA ASN A 823 -0.51 -13.15 21.57
C ASN A 823 0.60 -12.55 20.72
N ALA A 824 1.76 -13.20 20.70
CA ALA A 824 2.90 -12.75 19.92
C ALA A 824 2.53 -12.69 18.44
N GLY A 825 2.78 -11.54 17.82
CA GLY A 825 2.66 -11.36 16.39
C GLY A 825 3.68 -12.18 15.64
N LEU A 826 3.31 -12.67 14.44
CA LEU A 826 4.23 -13.38 13.58
C LEU A 826 4.60 -12.53 12.38
N CYS A 827 5.89 -12.55 12.04
CA CYS A 827 6.41 -12.00 10.80
C CYS A 827 6.86 -13.13 9.88
N ARG A 828 6.61 -12.99 8.58
CA ARG A 828 7.20 -13.88 7.56
C ARG A 828 8.71 -13.66 7.51
N GLN A 829 9.48 -14.74 7.64
CA GLN A 829 10.94 -14.74 7.48
C GLN A 829 11.32 -15.70 6.34
N ILE A 830 12.09 -15.21 5.37
CA ILE A 830 12.50 -15.99 4.19
C ILE A 830 13.86 -16.66 4.41
N VAL A 831 14.78 -15.96 5.06
CA VAL A 831 16.07 -16.52 5.50
C VAL A 831 16.01 -16.66 7.01
N SER A 832 16.31 -17.86 7.52
CA SER A 832 16.40 -18.06 8.97
C SER A 832 17.54 -17.21 9.52
N ILE A 833 17.23 -16.41 10.54
CA ILE A 833 18.26 -15.69 11.29
C ILE A 833 19.00 -16.77 12.08
N ARG A 834 20.33 -16.85 11.96
CA ARG A 834 21.13 -17.65 12.90
C ARG A 834 20.84 -17.10 14.30
N THR A 835 20.13 -17.88 15.11
CA THR A 835 19.92 -17.56 16.51
C THR A 835 21.29 -17.42 17.17
N PRO A 836 21.59 -16.31 17.85
CA PRO A 836 22.79 -16.22 18.67
C PRO A 836 22.82 -17.41 19.64
N GLU A 837 23.97 -18.06 19.82
CA GLU A 837 24.14 -19.17 20.79
C GLU A 837 23.76 -18.75 22.22
N VAL A 838 23.73 -17.44 22.48
CA VAL A 838 23.30 -16.84 23.74
C VAL A 838 22.42 -15.63 23.43
N ALA A 839 21.19 -15.61 23.96
CA ALA A 839 20.29 -14.46 23.82
C ALA A 839 20.93 -13.18 24.43
N PRO A 840 20.69 -11.99 23.84
CA PRO A 840 21.06 -10.73 24.49
C PRO A 840 20.40 -10.63 25.87
N ARG A 841 21.18 -10.25 26.88
CA ARG A 841 20.71 -10.07 28.27
C ARG A 841 19.90 -8.80 28.44
#